data_AF-A0AAV2AVY7-F1
#
_entry.id   AF-A0AAV2AVY7-F1
#
_cell.length_a   1.000
_cell.length_b   1.000
_cell.length_c   1.000
_cell.angle_alpha   90.00
_cell.angle_beta   90.00
_cell.angle_gamma   90.00
#
_symmetry.space_group_name_H-M   'P 1'
#
loop_
_entity.id
_entity.type
_entity.pdbx_description
1 polymer ?
#
loop_
_entity_poly.entity_id
_entity_poly.type
_entity_poly.pdbx_seq_one_letter_code
_entity_poly.pdbx_strand_id
1 'polypeptide(L)'
;MAMETILRHGPCKRFTPIGRSFYFPPAPQNIHPLGGGLDIWFGYHQSTRLGQWKPLVNINLTATAFYHAGPVLQFIADFLQIDRGQLQQVGCLRDRDITRISRELKTMRIAVTHLLYRRKYRVIRLTHESANNKMFTITNPDGGSVQISVAQYFAQNYRALQYPHLPCIQVNPEQKGIFIPIEVCNLVEGQHCRKKLDEKQTAEMIKFTANPPKERFNKIKETIKSANFNQDPCVREFGMKVSNELLSLDARKIEAPTVRYSNERKVRPRDGSWDMRGNQYFRGADINAWVLLSFSNTRFCRYDALECFAKLLCKIASEQGISISLPASIDIIETRRPNVHQILTQVQKKFNANLVIVVVPGNDKAIYGEVKQAAETMLGLVTQCVKDNNVVKKCTPALISNLCQKINAKTGGVNNSLTPGETPAILRKPVIIIGADVTHPGPSVEIKPSIAACVGSLDAHPSRYAVTLSAQTNMNEKKEAIEIILNLLKAFYKHTRGRKPEKIIFYRDGVSEGQFHQVRAHEVKSIREACLTLSPDYQPGITFIVIQKRHHVRTKPEDEREGSGKMRNTPPGTVIDTTIVHPLNFDFFLYSHYGLQGTSRPGYYTVLEDDNDFKADDLQTLTYYLCHTFVRCTKSISCPAPVRYAHLAAFRARQHLLTAMDESSAASTSSDSSSFHPLPEAVKKAIQILPGMKHTMYFV
;
A
#
# COMPACT_ATOMS: atom_id res chain seq x y z
N MET A 1 2.56 25.77 13.10
CA MET A 1 3.78 25.85 12.27
C MET A 1 4.98 26.34 13.07
N ALA A 2 4.92 27.51 13.73
CA ALA A 2 6.05 28.05 14.51
C ALA A 2 6.64 27.07 15.54
N MET A 3 5.80 26.46 16.40
CA MET A 3 6.24 25.43 17.36
C MET A 3 6.96 24.25 16.70
N GLU A 4 6.50 23.82 15.53
CA GLU A 4 7.12 22.71 14.80
C GLU A 4 8.51 23.11 14.29
N THR A 5 8.68 24.34 13.77
CA THR A 5 9.97 24.85 13.33
C THR A 5 10.98 24.92 14.47
N ILE A 6 10.57 25.44 15.64
CA ILE A 6 11.43 25.57 16.83
C ILE A 6 11.93 24.20 17.27
N LEU A 7 11.02 23.24 17.49
CA LEU A 7 11.38 21.90 17.96
C LEU A 7 12.21 21.11 16.94
N ARG A 8 12.14 21.44 15.64
CA ARG A 8 12.88 20.74 14.58
C ARG A 8 14.27 21.33 14.33
N HIS A 9 14.55 22.55 14.77
CA HIS A 9 15.78 23.26 14.45
C HIS A 9 17.04 22.48 14.87
N GLY A 10 17.15 22.09 16.14
CA GLY A 10 18.29 21.32 16.65
C GLY A 10 18.44 19.94 16.01
N PRO A 11 17.39 19.09 15.98
CA PRO A 11 17.45 17.80 15.31
C PRO A 11 17.87 17.87 13.83
N CYS A 12 17.44 18.89 13.07
CA CYS A 12 17.86 19.09 11.67
C CYS A 12 19.37 19.34 11.51
N LYS A 13 20.03 19.91 12.54
CA LYS A 13 21.49 20.13 12.53
C LYS A 13 22.28 18.88 12.92
N ARG A 14 21.70 18.02 13.77
CA ARG A 14 22.37 16.85 14.37
C ARG A 14 22.16 15.56 13.58
N PHE A 15 21.00 15.41 12.94
CA PHE A 15 20.55 14.15 12.35
C PHE A 15 20.17 14.32 10.88
N THR A 16 19.91 13.20 10.19
CA THR A 16 19.45 13.24 8.80
C THR A 16 17.93 13.41 8.75
N PRO A 17 17.38 14.56 8.31
CA PRO A 17 15.95 14.78 8.25
C PRO A 17 15.33 14.13 7.01
N ILE A 18 14.25 13.37 7.19
CA ILE A 18 13.42 12.84 6.09
C ILE A 18 11.95 13.09 6.45
N GLY A 19 11.32 14.01 5.73
CA GLY A 19 9.96 14.46 6.05
C GLY A 19 9.89 15.07 7.45
N ARG A 20 9.11 14.45 8.34
CA ARG A 20 8.95 14.81 9.77
C ARG A 20 9.75 13.90 10.72
N SER A 21 10.66 13.08 10.18
CA SER A 21 11.48 12.15 10.96
C SER A 21 12.96 12.50 10.90
N PHE A 22 13.69 12.10 11.93
CA PHE A 22 15.12 12.30 12.10
C PHE A 22 15.79 10.95 12.30
N TYR A 23 16.81 10.65 11.47
CA TYR A 23 17.50 9.36 11.48
C TYR A 23 18.97 9.54 11.87
N PHE A 24 19.47 8.58 12.63
CA PHE A 24 20.83 8.54 13.12
C PHE A 24 21.59 7.36 12.52
N PRO A 25 22.90 7.52 12.23
CA PRO A 25 23.72 6.42 11.78
C PRO A 25 23.81 5.35 12.88
N PRO A 26 23.71 4.06 12.54
CA PRO A 26 23.90 2.98 13.51
C PRO A 26 25.36 2.96 13.99
N ALA A 27 25.57 2.66 15.27
CA ALA A 27 26.89 2.33 15.77
C ALA A 27 27.42 1.05 15.07
N PRO A 28 28.75 0.86 14.90
CA PRO A 28 29.31 -0.29 14.17
C PRO A 28 28.78 -1.65 14.61
N GLN A 29 28.55 -1.83 15.91
CA GLN A 29 28.00 -3.06 16.50
C GLN A 29 26.50 -3.29 16.25
N ASN A 30 25.78 -2.27 15.78
CA ASN A 30 24.33 -2.26 15.56
C ASN A 30 23.97 -2.11 14.07
N ILE A 31 24.92 -2.37 13.17
CA ILE A 31 24.66 -2.36 11.72
C ILE A 31 23.84 -3.60 11.38
N HIS A 32 22.67 -3.38 10.77
CA HIS A 32 21.79 -4.45 10.29
C HIS A 32 21.65 -4.34 8.77
N PRO A 33 22.41 -5.14 8.00
CA PRO A 33 22.36 -5.11 6.55
C PRO A 33 21.06 -5.74 6.05
N LEU A 34 20.44 -5.07 5.08
CA LEU A 34 19.29 -5.58 4.31
C LEU A 34 19.74 -6.33 3.05
N GLY A 35 21.02 -6.23 2.68
CA GLY A 35 21.55 -6.70 1.40
C GLY A 35 21.37 -5.68 0.27
N GLY A 36 22.18 -5.80 -0.79
CA GLY A 36 22.21 -4.83 -1.90
C GLY A 36 22.80 -3.47 -1.52
N GLY A 37 23.73 -3.45 -0.54
CA GLY A 37 24.38 -2.24 -0.04
C GLY A 37 23.49 -1.32 0.79
N LEU A 38 22.47 -1.88 1.47
CA LEU A 38 21.52 -1.15 2.30
C LEU A 38 21.61 -1.59 3.76
N ASP A 39 21.50 -0.62 4.68
CA ASP A 39 21.43 -0.80 6.13
C ASP A 39 20.14 -0.19 6.69
N ILE A 40 19.64 -0.75 7.80
CA ILE A 40 18.52 -0.17 8.55
C ILE A 40 19.05 0.95 9.44
N TRP A 41 18.54 2.17 9.27
CA TRP A 41 18.74 3.26 10.22
C TRP A 41 17.49 3.48 11.03
N PHE A 42 17.66 3.59 12.35
CA PHE A 42 16.61 4.00 13.25
C PHE A 42 16.55 5.52 13.38
N GLY A 43 15.39 5.97 13.81
CA GLY A 43 15.08 7.37 13.97
C GLY A 43 13.83 7.56 14.79
N TYR A 44 13.42 8.82 14.88
CA TYR A 44 12.13 9.16 15.44
C TYR A 44 11.40 10.16 14.57
N HIS A 45 10.10 9.95 14.46
CA HIS A 45 9.14 10.92 13.98
C HIS A 45 8.86 11.95 15.08
N GLN A 46 8.73 13.20 14.68
CA GLN A 46 8.33 14.31 15.54
C GLN A 46 7.28 15.16 14.83
N SER A 47 6.18 15.42 15.53
CA SER A 47 5.17 16.38 15.07
C SER A 47 4.52 17.06 16.27
N THR A 48 4.12 18.32 16.10
CA THR A 48 3.26 19.01 17.06
C THR A 48 1.79 18.82 16.66
N ARG A 49 0.90 18.68 17.64
CA ARG A 49 -0.55 18.63 17.44
C ARG A 49 -1.24 19.50 18.49
N LEU A 50 -2.39 20.06 18.14
CA LEU A 50 -3.29 20.66 19.12
C LEU A 50 -4.15 19.53 19.70
N GLY A 51 -4.07 19.34 21.02
CA GLY A 51 -5.01 18.50 21.75
C GLY A 51 -6.01 19.37 22.50
N GLN A 52 -7.14 18.78 22.89
CA GLN A 52 -8.13 19.41 23.78
C GLN A 52 -7.50 19.91 25.10
N TRP A 53 -6.49 19.20 25.62
CA TRP A 53 -5.81 19.55 26.87
C TRP A 53 -4.74 20.64 26.70
N LYS A 54 -3.70 20.35 25.90
CA LYS A 54 -2.53 21.21 25.67
C LYS A 54 -1.97 20.96 24.26
N PRO A 55 -1.07 21.82 23.76
CA PRO A 55 -0.23 21.46 22.63
C PRO A 55 0.59 20.21 22.95
N LEU A 56 0.53 19.22 22.05
CA LEU A 56 1.16 17.92 22.21
C LEU A 56 2.35 17.76 21.26
N VAL A 57 3.42 17.14 21.77
CA VAL A 57 4.54 16.66 20.95
C VAL A 57 4.38 15.16 20.77
N ASN A 58 4.09 14.74 19.55
CA ASN A 58 3.95 13.34 19.18
C ASN A 58 5.29 12.80 18.68
N ILE A 59 5.89 11.92 19.48
CA ILE A 59 7.13 11.21 19.17
C ILE A 59 6.84 9.73 18.91
N ASN A 60 7.41 9.17 17.85
CA ASN A 60 7.30 7.74 17.56
C ASN A 60 8.56 7.23 16.87
N LEU A 61 8.96 6.00 17.18
CA LEU A 61 10.09 5.36 16.50
C LEU A 61 9.80 5.13 15.02
N THR A 62 10.81 5.38 14.21
CA THR A 62 10.82 5.10 12.78
C THR A 62 12.10 4.37 12.40
N ALA A 63 12.03 3.63 11.30
CA ALA A 63 13.17 2.98 10.69
C ALA A 63 13.04 3.08 9.17
N THR A 64 14.15 3.26 8.47
CA THR A 64 14.17 3.27 7.01
C THR A 64 15.52 2.77 6.50
N ALA A 65 15.60 2.47 5.20
CA ALA A 65 16.80 1.96 4.57
C ALA A 65 17.71 3.11 4.09
N PHE A 66 18.99 3.00 4.38
CA PHE A 66 20.04 3.89 3.91
C PHE A 66 21.11 3.10 3.18
N TYR A 67 21.77 3.72 2.21
CA TYR A 67 22.91 3.11 1.55
C TYR A 67 24.14 3.10 2.44
N HIS A 68 24.89 2.01 2.36
CA HIS A 68 26.16 1.85 3.06
C HIS A 68 27.14 2.96 2.64
N ALA A 69 27.84 3.52 3.62
CA ALA A 69 28.92 4.48 3.37
C ALA A 69 30.24 3.72 3.24
N GLY A 70 30.96 3.90 2.15
CA GLY A 70 32.20 3.17 1.93
C GLY A 70 32.63 3.12 0.46
N PRO A 71 33.68 2.36 0.13
CA PRO A 71 34.18 2.26 -1.24
C PRO A 71 33.11 1.78 -2.22
N VAL A 72 32.95 2.46 -3.36
CA VAL A 72 32.02 2.03 -4.42
C VAL A 72 32.42 0.66 -4.96
N LEU A 73 33.71 0.32 -4.94
CA LEU A 73 34.19 -1.03 -5.24
C LEU A 73 33.51 -2.11 -4.37
N GLN A 74 33.41 -1.88 -3.06
CA GLN A 74 32.78 -2.83 -2.16
C GLN A 74 31.28 -2.95 -2.46
N PHE A 75 30.62 -1.82 -2.69
CA PHE A 75 29.21 -1.82 -3.11
C PHE A 75 28.96 -2.65 -4.37
N ILE A 76 29.85 -2.58 -5.37
CA ILE A 76 29.74 -3.37 -6.60
C ILE A 76 29.97 -4.86 -6.32
N ALA A 77 30.97 -5.21 -5.50
CA ALA A 77 31.23 -6.58 -5.08
C ALA A 77 29.99 -7.18 -4.38
N ASP A 78 29.43 -6.47 -3.41
CA ASP A 78 28.23 -6.87 -2.67
C ASP A 78 27.01 -7.02 -3.59
N PHE A 79 26.86 -6.12 -4.57
CA PHE A 79 25.76 -6.17 -5.54
C PHE A 79 25.85 -7.40 -6.48
N LEU A 80 27.07 -7.78 -6.85
CA LEU A 80 27.35 -8.94 -7.69
C LEU A 80 27.43 -10.25 -6.89
N GLN A 81 27.41 -10.18 -5.55
CA GLN A 81 27.58 -11.31 -4.64
C GLN A 81 28.92 -12.04 -4.83
N ILE A 82 29.99 -11.26 -5.00
CA ILE A 82 31.36 -11.75 -5.16
C ILE A 82 32.29 -11.04 -4.17
N ASP A 83 33.46 -11.61 -3.92
CA ASP A 83 34.48 -10.94 -3.09
C ASP A 83 35.18 -9.81 -3.86
N ARG A 84 35.62 -8.77 -3.13
CA ARG A 84 36.35 -7.63 -3.73
C ARG A 84 37.61 -8.08 -4.48
N GLY A 85 38.31 -9.11 -3.99
CA GLY A 85 39.48 -9.68 -4.67
C GLY A 85 39.14 -10.30 -6.03
N GLN A 86 37.92 -10.83 -6.19
CA GLN A 86 37.47 -11.43 -7.45
C GLN A 86 37.22 -10.37 -8.53
N LEU A 87 36.92 -9.11 -8.18
CA LEU A 87 36.79 -8.01 -9.15
C LEU A 87 38.08 -7.75 -9.95
N GLN A 88 39.24 -8.11 -9.41
CA GLN A 88 40.52 -8.04 -10.12
C GLN A 88 40.65 -9.12 -11.20
N GLN A 89 40.02 -10.27 -10.99
CA GLN A 89 40.02 -11.41 -11.92
C GLN A 89 38.91 -11.30 -12.98
N VAL A 90 37.86 -10.51 -12.71
CA VAL A 90 36.82 -10.20 -13.68
C VAL A 90 37.40 -9.25 -14.73
N GLY A 91 37.80 -9.78 -15.89
CA GLY A 91 38.43 -8.99 -16.96
C GLY A 91 37.59 -7.80 -17.43
N CYS A 92 36.27 -7.97 -17.59
CA CYS A 92 35.33 -6.87 -17.82
C CYS A 92 33.97 -7.16 -17.19
N LEU A 93 33.27 -6.12 -16.74
CA LEU A 93 31.88 -6.26 -16.30
C LEU A 93 30.98 -6.43 -17.52
N ARG A 94 30.04 -7.39 -17.47
CA ARG A 94 29.04 -7.59 -18.53
C ARG A 94 28.14 -6.35 -18.63
N ASP A 95 27.73 -5.98 -19.84
CA ASP A 95 26.84 -4.82 -20.07
C ASP A 95 25.53 -4.88 -19.26
N ARG A 96 24.99 -6.09 -19.06
CA ARG A 96 23.81 -6.31 -18.23
C ARG A 96 24.06 -5.89 -16.78
N ASP A 97 25.23 -6.19 -16.24
CA ASP A 97 25.60 -5.86 -14.87
C ASP A 97 25.94 -4.38 -14.74
N ILE A 98 26.65 -3.79 -15.70
CA ILE A 98 26.88 -2.34 -15.80
C ILE A 98 25.54 -1.59 -15.77
N THR A 99 24.57 -2.01 -16.58
CA THR A 99 23.25 -1.38 -16.65
C THR A 99 22.50 -1.48 -15.31
N ARG A 100 22.57 -2.63 -14.64
CA ARG A 100 21.92 -2.85 -13.33
C ARG A 100 22.57 -2.00 -12.23
N ILE A 101 23.90 -2.01 -12.14
CA ILE A 101 24.65 -1.23 -11.14
C ILE A 101 24.48 0.26 -11.41
N SER A 102 24.55 0.69 -12.67
CA SER A 102 24.33 2.07 -13.09
C SER A 102 22.95 2.56 -12.67
N ARG A 103 21.90 1.74 -12.84
CA ARG A 103 20.56 2.03 -12.32
C ARG A 103 20.54 2.13 -10.80
N GLU A 104 21.34 1.32 -10.11
CA GLU A 104 21.45 1.40 -8.66
C GLU A 104 22.13 2.68 -8.16
N LEU A 105 23.29 3.01 -8.72
CA LEU A 105 24.09 4.18 -8.34
C LEU A 105 23.51 5.50 -8.82
N LYS A 106 22.64 5.50 -9.84
CA LYS A 106 22.03 6.72 -10.39
C LYS A 106 21.46 7.59 -9.28
N THR A 107 21.81 8.87 -9.29
CA THR A 107 21.47 9.90 -8.30
C THR A 107 22.15 9.83 -6.93
N MET A 108 22.92 8.79 -6.62
CA MET A 108 23.70 8.72 -5.40
C MET A 108 24.85 9.75 -5.42
N ARG A 109 25.32 10.12 -4.24
CA ARG A 109 26.45 11.02 -4.03
C ARG A 109 27.68 10.19 -3.66
N ILE A 110 28.78 10.51 -4.33
CA ILE A 110 30.10 9.94 -4.05
C ILE A 110 31.04 11.06 -3.59
N ALA A 111 31.99 10.72 -2.72
CA ALA A 111 33.14 11.55 -2.40
C ALA A 111 34.37 10.93 -3.04
N VAL A 112 35.22 11.76 -3.64
CA VAL A 112 36.47 11.29 -4.23
C VAL A 112 37.59 11.23 -3.19
N THR A 113 38.48 10.25 -3.35
CA THR A 113 39.60 10.01 -2.42
C THR A 113 40.96 10.40 -2.98
N HIS A 114 41.08 10.65 -4.29
CA HIS A 114 42.34 11.03 -4.94
C HIS A 114 42.72 12.51 -4.73
N LEU A 115 41.82 13.33 -4.19
CA LEU A 115 42.06 14.75 -3.90
C LEU A 115 42.32 14.96 -2.40
N LEU A 116 43.15 15.94 -2.07
CA LEU A 116 43.44 16.33 -0.68
C LEU A 116 42.21 16.92 0.06
N TYR A 117 41.20 17.38 -0.69
CA TYR A 117 39.95 17.91 -0.15
C TYR A 117 38.76 17.02 -0.51
N ARG A 118 37.75 16.99 0.36
CA ARG A 118 36.56 16.14 0.20
C ARG A 118 35.59 16.73 -0.83
N ARG A 119 35.86 16.51 -2.11
CA ARG A 119 34.93 16.86 -3.19
C ARG A 119 33.84 15.80 -3.36
N LYS A 120 32.58 16.24 -3.47
CA LYS A 120 31.42 15.37 -3.65
C LYS A 120 30.80 15.58 -5.02
N TYR A 121 30.33 14.48 -5.62
CA TYR A 121 29.66 14.48 -6.91
C TYR A 121 28.38 13.65 -6.87
N ARG A 122 27.43 13.96 -7.75
CA ARG A 122 26.21 13.16 -7.94
C ARG A 122 26.33 12.30 -9.19
N VAL A 123 26.18 11.00 -9.04
CA VAL A 123 26.30 10.00 -10.10
C VAL A 123 25.16 10.11 -11.11
N ILE A 124 25.50 10.07 -12.39
CA ILE A 124 24.57 9.96 -13.52
C ILE A 124 24.44 8.50 -13.93
N ARG A 125 25.57 7.88 -14.29
CA ARG A 125 25.66 6.50 -14.78
C ARG A 125 27.08 5.95 -14.64
N LEU A 126 27.21 4.65 -14.83
CA LEU A 126 28.49 4.03 -15.21
C LEU A 126 28.71 4.14 -16.72
N THR A 127 29.95 4.25 -17.15
CA THR A 127 30.33 4.09 -18.55
C THR A 127 30.20 2.62 -18.97
N HIS A 128 30.06 2.35 -20.27
CA HIS A 128 30.21 1.01 -20.82
C HIS A 128 31.70 0.65 -21.04
N GLU A 129 32.49 1.66 -21.38
CA GLU A 129 33.94 1.53 -21.56
C GLU A 129 34.66 1.48 -20.21
N SER A 130 35.76 0.73 -20.15
CA SER A 130 36.68 0.68 -19.00
C SER A 130 37.47 1.99 -18.85
N ALA A 131 38.08 2.23 -17.69
CA ALA A 131 38.97 3.37 -17.49
C ALA A 131 40.18 3.37 -18.44
N ASN A 132 40.63 2.19 -18.89
CA ASN A 132 41.66 2.04 -19.92
C ASN A 132 41.24 2.61 -21.27
N ASN A 133 39.99 2.39 -21.66
CA ASN A 133 39.50 2.73 -22.99
C ASN A 133 38.72 4.05 -23.00
N LYS A 134 38.29 4.55 -21.85
CA LYS A 134 37.51 5.77 -21.77
C LYS A 134 38.39 6.99 -22.01
N MET A 135 38.24 7.61 -23.17
CA MET A 135 38.97 8.81 -23.56
C MET A 135 38.23 10.09 -23.16
N PHE A 136 38.99 11.13 -22.83
CA PHE A 136 38.49 12.49 -22.67
C PHE A 136 39.55 13.51 -23.12
N THR A 137 39.09 14.71 -23.48
CA THR A 137 39.96 15.78 -23.99
C THR A 137 40.47 16.66 -22.86
N ILE A 138 41.77 16.89 -22.80
CA ILE A 138 42.41 17.91 -21.97
C ILE A 138 42.80 19.09 -22.85
N THR A 139 42.38 20.29 -22.46
CA THR A 139 42.84 21.53 -23.08
C THR A 139 44.07 22.01 -22.33
N ASN A 140 45.19 22.09 -23.04
CA ASN A 140 46.44 22.62 -22.51
C ASN A 140 46.36 24.16 -22.38
N PRO A 141 47.21 24.76 -21.53
CA PRO A 141 47.26 26.22 -21.36
C PRO A 141 47.59 27.01 -22.64
N ASP A 142 48.23 26.36 -23.61
CA ASP A 142 48.61 26.89 -24.92
C ASP A 142 47.48 26.80 -25.98
N GLY A 143 46.29 26.31 -25.61
CA GLY A 143 45.14 26.15 -26.51
C GLY A 143 45.12 24.84 -27.30
N GLY A 144 46.15 23.98 -27.17
CA GLY A 144 46.16 22.64 -27.75
C GLY A 144 45.22 21.68 -27.02
N SER A 145 44.64 20.70 -27.72
CA SER A 145 43.78 19.68 -27.11
C SER A 145 44.36 18.27 -27.29
N VAL A 146 44.54 17.53 -26.20
CA VAL A 146 45.05 16.15 -26.21
C VAL A 146 43.98 15.18 -25.74
N GLN A 147 43.78 14.09 -26.48
CA GLN A 147 42.95 12.96 -26.06
C GLN A 147 43.78 12.02 -25.19
N ILE A 148 43.32 11.76 -23.98
CA ILE A 148 43.97 10.85 -23.04
C ILE A 148 42.94 9.93 -22.39
N SER A 149 43.33 8.69 -22.07
CA SER A 149 42.45 7.81 -21.32
C SER A 149 42.37 8.19 -19.85
N VAL A 150 41.26 7.84 -19.19
CA VAL A 150 41.11 8.07 -17.74
C VAL A 150 42.24 7.37 -16.97
N ALA A 151 42.60 6.14 -17.33
CA ALA A 151 43.69 5.42 -16.67
C ALA A 151 45.05 6.10 -16.85
N GLN A 152 45.38 6.56 -18.06
CA GLN A 152 46.63 7.28 -18.34
C GLN A 152 46.70 8.61 -17.58
N TYR A 153 45.60 9.37 -17.56
CA TYR A 153 45.53 10.62 -16.82
C TYR A 153 45.78 10.42 -15.31
N PHE A 154 45.19 9.38 -14.72
CA PHE A 154 45.39 9.05 -13.31
C PHE A 154 46.82 8.57 -13.02
N ALA A 155 47.46 7.84 -13.93
CA ALA A 155 48.86 7.44 -13.78
C ALA A 155 49.84 8.61 -13.85
N GLN A 156 49.52 9.66 -14.64
CA GLN A 156 50.37 10.85 -14.80
C GLN A 156 50.20 11.87 -13.66
N ASN A 157 48.97 12.06 -13.17
CA ASN A 157 48.64 13.15 -12.23
C ASN A 157 48.37 12.67 -10.80
N TYR A 158 48.16 11.37 -10.60
CA TYR A 158 47.79 10.76 -9.32
C TYR A 158 48.46 9.37 -9.19
N ARG A 159 47.85 8.47 -8.41
CA ARG A 159 48.27 7.07 -8.30
C ARG A 159 47.73 6.25 -9.48
N ALA A 160 48.56 5.37 -10.03
CA ALA A 160 48.15 4.40 -11.04
C ALA A 160 47.02 3.48 -10.52
N LEU A 161 46.01 3.26 -11.37
CA LEU A 161 44.81 2.52 -11.00
C LEU A 161 45.11 1.02 -10.85
N GLN A 162 44.52 0.38 -9.83
CA GLN A 162 44.59 -1.07 -9.62
C GLN A 162 43.50 -1.82 -10.39
N TYR A 163 42.39 -1.16 -10.71
CA TYR A 163 41.25 -1.73 -11.43
C TYR A 163 40.94 -0.94 -12.72
N PRO A 164 41.91 -0.73 -13.63
CA PRO A 164 41.71 0.11 -14.82
C PRO A 164 40.79 -0.53 -15.86
N HIS A 165 40.54 -1.83 -15.75
CA HIS A 165 39.59 -2.59 -16.57
C HIS A 165 38.12 -2.36 -16.19
N LEU A 166 37.84 -1.81 -15.01
CA LEU A 166 36.49 -1.47 -14.58
C LEU A 166 36.00 -0.16 -15.25
N PRO A 167 34.68 0.05 -15.33
CA PRO A 167 34.12 1.29 -15.86
C PRO A 167 34.41 2.51 -14.99
N CYS A 168 34.13 3.69 -15.53
CA CYS A 168 34.15 4.95 -14.81
C CYS A 168 32.75 5.36 -14.36
N ILE A 169 32.68 6.15 -13.30
CA ILE A 169 31.47 6.84 -12.86
C ILE A 169 31.40 8.18 -13.58
N GLN A 170 30.34 8.40 -14.37
CA GLN A 170 30.02 9.70 -14.92
C GLN A 170 29.18 10.50 -13.92
N VAL A 171 29.55 11.76 -13.71
CA VAL A 171 28.94 12.62 -12.69
C VAL A 171 28.36 13.91 -13.25
N ASN A 172 27.48 14.55 -12.47
CA ASN A 172 26.87 15.84 -12.82
C ASN A 172 27.86 17.02 -12.71
N PRO A 173 27.71 18.05 -13.57
CA PRO A 173 26.76 18.14 -14.70
C PRO A 173 27.22 17.33 -15.93
N GLU A 174 26.28 16.71 -16.64
CA GLU A 174 26.57 15.77 -17.75
C GLU A 174 27.41 16.40 -18.87
N GLN A 175 27.15 17.68 -19.16
CA GLN A 175 27.82 18.44 -20.22
C GLN A 175 29.32 18.57 -20.00
N LYS A 176 29.79 18.47 -18.75
CA LYS A 176 31.22 18.58 -18.43
C LYS A 176 31.99 17.27 -18.66
N GLY A 177 31.32 16.17 -18.99
CA GLY A 177 32.00 14.91 -19.33
C GLY A 177 32.96 14.41 -18.26
N ILE A 178 32.62 14.57 -16.97
CA ILE A 178 33.51 14.20 -15.86
C ILE A 178 33.39 12.69 -15.61
N PHE A 179 34.50 11.96 -15.79
CA PHE A 179 34.61 10.52 -15.57
C PHE A 179 35.58 10.24 -14.42
N ILE A 180 35.13 9.47 -13.43
CA ILE A 180 35.91 9.17 -12.22
C ILE A 180 36.04 7.65 -12.07
N PRO A 181 37.25 7.09 -11.93
CA PRO A 181 37.42 5.66 -11.68
C PRO A 181 36.68 5.21 -10.42
N ILE A 182 36.07 4.03 -10.47
CA ILE A 182 35.29 3.48 -9.35
C ILE A 182 36.15 3.34 -8.08
N GLU A 183 37.43 2.99 -8.24
CA GLU A 183 38.34 2.75 -7.12
C GLU A 183 38.67 3.97 -6.26
N VAL A 184 38.50 5.18 -6.79
CA VAL A 184 38.74 6.45 -6.07
C VAL A 184 37.45 7.10 -5.57
N CYS A 185 36.37 6.33 -5.47
CA CYS A 185 35.05 6.81 -5.09
C CYS A 185 34.54 6.09 -3.83
N ASN A 186 34.06 6.89 -2.86
CA ASN A 186 33.33 6.40 -1.69
C ASN A 186 31.88 6.91 -1.73
N LEU A 187 30.92 6.03 -1.46
CA LEU A 187 29.54 6.41 -1.18
C LEU A 187 29.48 7.28 0.08
N VAL A 188 28.82 8.44 -0.04
CA VAL A 188 28.63 9.36 1.08
C VAL A 188 27.61 8.77 2.07
N GLU A 189 27.85 8.97 3.37
CA GLU A 189 26.92 8.55 4.44
C GLU A 189 25.59 9.32 4.42
N GLY A 190 24.55 8.76 5.04
CA GLY A 190 23.26 9.44 5.24
C GLY A 190 22.43 9.54 3.96
N GLN A 191 22.62 8.62 3.01
CA GLN A 191 21.87 8.57 1.77
C GLN A 191 20.67 7.63 1.86
N HIS A 192 19.48 8.21 2.00
CA HIS A 192 18.22 7.47 2.06
C HIS A 192 17.91 6.71 0.77
N CYS A 193 17.56 5.42 0.89
CA CYS A 193 17.06 4.63 -0.21
C CYS A 193 15.61 5.01 -0.54
N ARG A 194 15.42 5.68 -1.68
CA ARG A 194 14.08 6.06 -2.17
C ARG A 194 13.40 4.97 -3.00
N LYS A 195 14.15 3.92 -3.35
CA LYS A 195 13.65 2.81 -4.17
C LYS A 195 12.82 1.86 -3.32
N LYS A 196 11.90 1.17 -3.98
CA LYS A 196 11.10 0.13 -3.33
C LYS A 196 12.02 -1.03 -2.98
N LEU A 197 12.06 -1.39 -1.70
CA LEU A 197 12.73 -2.60 -1.22
C LEU A 197 12.09 -3.84 -1.84
N ASP A 198 12.91 -4.86 -2.09
CA ASP A 198 12.40 -6.15 -2.55
C ASP A 198 11.63 -6.90 -1.44
N GLU A 199 11.04 -8.05 -1.76
CA GLU A 199 10.22 -8.82 -0.81
C GLU A 199 11.04 -9.37 0.36
N LYS A 200 12.32 -9.71 0.16
CA LYS A 200 13.22 -10.22 1.21
C LYS A 200 13.66 -9.09 2.13
N GLN A 201 14.14 -7.98 1.56
CA GLN A 201 14.51 -6.76 2.28
C GLN A 201 13.33 -6.21 3.10
N THR A 202 12.12 -6.21 2.52
CA THR A 202 10.90 -5.78 3.23
C THR A 202 10.58 -6.70 4.40
N ALA A 203 10.69 -8.02 4.22
CA ALA A 203 10.45 -8.99 5.29
C ALA A 203 11.44 -8.80 6.45
N GLU A 204 12.73 -8.62 6.16
CA GLU A 204 13.76 -8.41 7.17
C GLU A 204 13.58 -7.06 7.89
N MET A 205 13.27 -5.99 7.15
CA MET A 205 12.90 -4.68 7.72
C MET A 205 11.72 -4.80 8.70
N ILE A 206 10.66 -5.53 8.33
CA ILE A 206 9.48 -5.71 9.21
C ILE A 206 9.88 -6.51 10.46
N LYS A 207 10.58 -7.63 10.28
CA LYS A 207 11.02 -8.50 11.37
C LYS A 207 11.84 -7.74 12.40
N PHE A 208 12.74 -6.87 11.94
CA PHE A 208 13.66 -6.15 12.81
C PHE A 208 13.04 -4.90 13.47
N THR A 209 11.97 -4.33 12.90
CA THR A 209 11.38 -3.08 13.39
C THR A 209 10.06 -3.25 14.16
N ALA A 210 9.46 -4.45 14.10
CA ALA A 210 8.18 -4.74 14.71
C ALA A 210 8.28 -5.03 16.22
N ASN A 211 8.41 -3.97 17.02
CA ASN A 211 8.44 -4.08 18.49
C ASN A 211 7.01 -4.15 19.09
N PRO A 212 6.77 -5.01 20.11
CA PRO A 212 5.59 -4.96 20.96
C PRO A 212 5.42 -3.58 21.61
N PRO A 213 4.20 -3.19 22.04
CA PRO A 213 3.92 -1.90 22.67
C PRO A 213 4.85 -1.58 23.84
N LYS A 214 5.04 -2.47 24.82
CA LYS A 214 5.90 -2.24 25.98
C LYS A 214 7.32 -1.82 25.56
N GLU A 215 7.97 -2.65 24.75
CA GLU A 215 9.32 -2.41 24.24
C GLU A 215 9.39 -1.14 23.39
N ARG A 216 8.38 -0.90 22.54
CA ARG A 216 8.32 0.30 21.71
C ARG A 216 8.26 1.56 22.58
N PHE A 217 7.42 1.59 23.61
CA PHE A 217 7.27 2.74 24.48
C PHE A 217 8.50 2.95 25.38
N ASN A 218 9.19 1.89 25.79
CA ASN A 218 10.48 1.99 26.48
C ASN A 218 11.53 2.69 25.59
N LYS A 219 11.69 2.22 24.35
CA LYS A 219 12.57 2.85 23.36
C LYS A 219 12.16 4.30 23.04
N ILE A 220 10.86 4.63 23.04
CA ILE A 220 10.38 6.02 22.90
C ILE A 220 10.81 6.87 24.10
N LYS A 221 10.65 6.37 25.35
CA LYS A 221 11.11 7.09 26.54
C LYS A 221 12.61 7.35 26.50
N GLU A 222 13.41 6.37 26.11
CA GLU A 222 14.86 6.53 25.91
C GLU A 222 15.17 7.59 24.84
N THR A 223 14.43 7.58 23.74
CA THR A 223 14.58 8.56 22.64
C THR A 223 14.22 9.98 23.10
N ILE A 224 13.16 10.15 23.91
CA ILE A 224 12.79 11.46 24.45
C ILE A 224 13.90 11.99 25.36
N LYS A 225 14.45 11.13 26.23
CA LYS A 225 15.58 11.47 27.10
C LYS A 225 16.82 11.87 26.29
N SER A 226 17.16 11.15 25.22
CA SER A 226 18.33 11.45 24.39
C SER A 226 18.14 12.66 23.47
N ALA A 227 16.91 12.91 22.99
CA ALA A 227 16.58 14.08 22.21
C ALA A 227 16.78 15.39 23.00
N ASN A 228 16.50 15.31 24.32
CA ASN A 228 16.77 16.33 25.31
C ASN A 228 16.26 17.73 24.92
N PHE A 229 14.98 17.80 24.54
CA PHE A 229 14.34 19.01 24.01
C PHE A 229 14.55 20.25 24.88
N ASN A 230 14.52 20.11 26.21
CA ASN A 230 14.62 21.23 27.14
C ASN A 230 16.03 21.82 27.27
N GLN A 231 17.06 21.14 26.75
CA GLN A 231 18.42 21.68 26.68
C GLN A 231 18.75 22.30 25.33
N ASP A 232 17.88 22.15 24.33
CA ASP A 232 18.08 22.75 23.01
C ASP A 232 18.03 24.29 23.13
N PRO A 233 19.07 25.02 22.66
CA PRO A 233 19.12 26.48 22.79
C PRO A 233 17.92 27.19 22.15
N CYS A 234 17.43 26.68 21.02
CA CYS A 234 16.28 27.27 20.34
C CYS A 234 15.00 27.03 21.13
N VAL A 235 14.80 25.84 21.70
CA VAL A 235 13.62 25.55 22.53
C VAL A 235 13.60 26.42 23.79
N ARG A 236 14.76 26.61 24.43
CA ARG A 236 14.91 27.46 25.62
C ARG A 236 14.66 28.94 25.34
N GLU A 237 15.20 29.46 24.23
CA GLU A 237 15.03 30.85 23.81
C GLU A 237 13.54 31.23 23.66
N PHE A 238 12.74 30.32 23.09
CA PHE A 238 11.30 30.50 22.94
C PHE A 238 10.49 30.17 24.20
N GLY A 239 11.14 29.94 25.35
CA GLY A 239 10.48 29.67 26.64
C GLY A 239 9.69 28.37 26.69
N MET A 240 9.91 27.44 25.74
CA MET A 240 9.15 26.20 25.64
C MET A 240 9.72 25.14 26.59
N LYS A 241 8.83 24.35 27.20
CA LYS A 241 9.18 23.17 28.00
C LYS A 241 8.38 21.97 27.49
N VAL A 242 9.07 20.89 27.19
CA VAL A 242 8.50 19.61 26.74
C VAL A 242 8.57 18.61 27.90
N SER A 243 7.44 17.96 28.21
CA SER A 243 7.42 16.89 29.21
C SER A 243 8.22 15.67 28.71
N ASN A 244 8.96 15.04 29.61
CA ASN A 244 9.65 13.76 29.34
C ASN A 244 8.77 12.54 29.63
N GLU A 245 7.59 12.74 30.22
CA GLU A 245 6.66 11.68 30.55
C GLU A 245 5.64 11.44 29.44
N LEU A 246 5.20 10.19 29.34
CA LEU A 246 4.11 9.81 28.45
C LEU A 246 2.79 10.35 29.01
N LEU A 247 1.88 10.74 28.12
CA LEU A 247 0.55 11.17 28.48
C LEU A 247 -0.34 9.96 28.80
N SER A 248 -0.93 9.90 29.99
CA SER A 248 -2.01 8.98 30.34
C SER A 248 -3.33 9.48 29.76
N LEU A 249 -4.18 8.54 29.32
CA LEU A 249 -5.42 8.83 28.59
C LEU A 249 -6.52 7.91 29.07
N ASP A 250 -7.71 8.47 29.27
CA ASP A 250 -8.93 7.68 29.40
C ASP A 250 -9.39 7.20 28.03
N ALA A 251 -9.80 5.94 27.97
CA ALA A 251 -10.30 5.32 26.75
C ALA A 251 -11.52 4.46 27.07
N ARG A 252 -12.45 4.37 26.12
CA ARG A 252 -13.67 3.57 26.24
C ARG A 252 -13.56 2.36 25.33
N LYS A 253 -14.12 1.21 25.72
CA LYS A 253 -14.15 0.03 24.86
C LYS A 253 -15.57 -0.24 24.38
N ILE A 254 -15.78 -0.14 23.07
CA ILE A 254 -17.03 -0.52 22.43
C ILE A 254 -17.06 -2.05 22.29
N GLU A 255 -18.20 -2.64 22.63
CA GLU A 255 -18.43 -4.06 22.48
C GLU A 255 -18.49 -4.48 21.00
N ALA A 256 -18.01 -5.69 20.70
CA ALA A 256 -18.07 -6.21 19.33
C ALA A 256 -19.53 -6.56 18.94
N PRO A 257 -19.93 -6.32 17.68
CA PRO A 257 -21.25 -6.69 17.20
C PRO A 257 -21.42 -8.20 17.15
N THR A 258 -22.63 -8.70 17.36
CA THR A 258 -22.96 -10.08 17.06
C THR A 258 -23.14 -10.25 15.56
N VAL A 259 -22.35 -11.14 14.95
CA VAL A 259 -22.50 -11.52 13.54
C VAL A 259 -23.42 -12.73 13.40
N ARG A 260 -24.26 -12.70 12.37
CA ARG A 260 -25.26 -13.73 12.06
C ARG A 260 -24.89 -14.49 10.81
N TYR A 261 -25.04 -15.81 10.89
CA TYR A 261 -24.84 -16.79 9.83
C TYR A 261 -26.17 -17.43 9.41
N SER A 262 -26.13 -18.47 8.57
CA SER A 262 -27.33 -19.23 8.21
C SER A 262 -28.07 -19.75 9.45
N ASN A 263 -29.38 -19.98 9.31
CA ASN A 263 -30.26 -20.48 10.39
C ASN A 263 -30.21 -19.64 11.67
N GLU A 264 -30.07 -18.31 11.55
CA GLU A 264 -30.01 -17.36 12.66
C GLU A 264 -28.88 -17.63 13.67
N ARG A 265 -27.85 -18.40 13.30
CA ARG A 265 -26.73 -18.69 14.20
C ARG A 265 -25.94 -17.42 14.48
N LYS A 266 -25.80 -17.10 15.76
CA LYS A 266 -25.12 -15.90 16.27
C LYS A 266 -23.71 -16.24 16.74
N VAL A 267 -22.74 -15.43 16.34
CA VAL A 267 -21.34 -15.53 16.77
C VAL A 267 -20.89 -14.14 17.20
N ARG A 268 -20.33 -14.03 18.41
CA ARG A 268 -19.74 -12.78 18.89
C ARG A 268 -18.22 -12.83 18.73
N PRO A 269 -17.60 -11.88 18.01
CA PRO A 269 -16.16 -11.78 17.91
C PRO A 269 -15.49 -11.63 19.28
N ARG A 270 -14.31 -12.24 19.42
CA ARG A 270 -13.43 -12.06 20.58
C ARG A 270 -12.09 -11.55 20.10
N ASP A 271 -11.61 -10.49 20.74
CA ASP A 271 -10.37 -9.80 20.33
C ASP A 271 -10.34 -9.50 18.83
N GLY A 272 -11.46 -9.05 18.26
CA GLY A 272 -11.58 -8.73 16.84
C GLY A 272 -11.46 -9.94 15.89
N SER A 273 -11.67 -11.16 16.36
CA SER A 273 -11.64 -12.38 15.53
C SER A 273 -12.78 -13.34 15.88
N TRP A 274 -13.22 -14.12 14.89
CA TRP A 274 -14.17 -15.22 15.07
C TRP A 274 -13.90 -16.32 14.04
N ASP A 275 -14.64 -17.42 14.13
CA ASP A 275 -14.43 -18.60 13.30
C ASP A 275 -15.64 -19.00 12.47
N MET A 276 -15.38 -19.51 11.27
CA MET A 276 -16.37 -20.14 10.40
C MET A 276 -16.61 -21.61 10.74
N ARG A 277 -15.77 -22.27 11.55
CA ARG A 277 -15.91 -23.71 11.83
C ARG A 277 -17.32 -24.04 12.34
N GLY A 278 -17.99 -24.95 11.63
CA GLY A 278 -19.36 -25.37 11.92
C GLY A 278 -20.45 -24.38 11.49
N ASN A 279 -20.11 -23.23 10.93
CA ASN A 279 -21.06 -22.21 10.44
C ASN A 279 -21.16 -22.25 8.91
N GLN A 280 -22.38 -22.04 8.39
CA GLN A 280 -22.64 -21.81 6.98
C GLN A 280 -22.84 -20.32 6.71
N TYR A 281 -22.45 -19.84 5.53
CA TYR A 281 -22.65 -18.44 5.12
C TYR A 281 -24.11 -18.01 5.26
N PHE A 282 -24.34 -16.75 5.64
CA PHE A 282 -25.70 -16.19 5.75
C PHE A 282 -26.53 -16.42 4.49
N ARG A 283 -25.90 -16.31 3.32
CA ARG A 283 -26.41 -16.79 2.05
C ARG A 283 -25.26 -17.38 1.24
N GLY A 284 -25.27 -18.68 1.03
CA GLY A 284 -24.39 -19.35 0.10
C GLY A 284 -24.73 -19.01 -1.35
N ALA A 285 -23.72 -18.92 -2.19
CA ALA A 285 -23.87 -18.83 -3.64
C ALA A 285 -24.13 -20.20 -4.25
N ASP A 286 -24.72 -20.19 -5.44
CA ASP A 286 -24.94 -21.39 -6.25
C ASP A 286 -24.03 -21.35 -7.48
N ILE A 287 -23.15 -22.34 -7.60
CA ILE A 287 -22.07 -22.42 -8.60
C ILE A 287 -22.27 -23.69 -9.42
N ASN A 288 -23.07 -23.55 -10.48
CA ASN A 288 -23.46 -24.67 -11.34
C ASN A 288 -22.33 -25.21 -12.24
N ALA A 289 -21.44 -24.33 -12.74
CA ALA A 289 -20.38 -24.73 -13.66
C ALA A 289 -19.13 -23.87 -13.45
N TRP A 290 -18.02 -24.52 -13.07
CA TRP A 290 -16.74 -23.85 -12.89
C TRP A 290 -15.58 -24.69 -13.42
N VAL A 291 -14.46 -24.02 -13.72
CA VAL A 291 -13.25 -24.65 -14.29
C VAL A 291 -12.03 -24.27 -13.46
N LEU A 292 -11.09 -25.21 -13.30
CA LEU A 292 -9.78 -24.99 -12.70
C LEU A 292 -8.71 -24.91 -13.79
N LEU A 293 -8.08 -23.75 -13.96
CA LEU A 293 -7.02 -23.53 -14.93
C LEU A 293 -5.69 -23.31 -14.21
N SER A 294 -4.63 -24.00 -14.64
CA SER A 294 -3.28 -23.79 -14.12
C SER A 294 -2.36 -23.25 -15.20
N PHE A 295 -1.73 -22.11 -14.94
CA PHE A 295 -0.61 -21.58 -15.75
C PHE A 295 0.76 -21.97 -15.18
N SER A 296 0.77 -22.87 -14.20
CA SER A 296 1.98 -23.25 -13.47
C SER A 296 2.70 -24.39 -14.15
N ASN A 297 4.02 -24.44 -14.00
CA ASN A 297 4.83 -25.53 -14.56
C ASN A 297 4.38 -26.88 -14.00
N THR A 298 4.03 -27.83 -14.86
CA THR A 298 3.51 -29.16 -14.47
C THR A 298 4.49 -29.96 -13.61
N ARG A 299 5.80 -29.71 -13.71
CA ARG A 299 6.80 -30.35 -12.81
C ARG A 299 6.64 -29.91 -11.36
N PHE A 300 6.16 -28.68 -11.13
CA PHE A 300 5.93 -28.14 -9.79
C PHE A 300 4.48 -28.33 -9.33
N CYS A 301 3.52 -28.01 -10.19
CA CYS A 301 2.08 -28.09 -9.93
C CYS A 301 1.46 -29.15 -10.83
N ARG A 302 1.54 -30.41 -10.39
CA ARG A 302 1.03 -31.57 -11.13
C ARG A 302 -0.49 -31.67 -11.07
N TYR A 303 -1.06 -32.48 -11.97
CA TYR A 303 -2.50 -32.69 -12.05
C TYR A 303 -3.11 -33.25 -10.75
N ASP A 304 -2.44 -34.19 -10.09
CA ASP A 304 -2.86 -34.78 -8.82
C ASP A 304 -3.03 -33.72 -7.71
N ALA A 305 -2.11 -32.77 -7.63
CA ALA A 305 -2.22 -31.66 -6.68
C ALA A 305 -3.42 -30.74 -6.98
N LEU A 306 -3.70 -30.48 -8.27
CA LEU A 306 -4.87 -29.69 -8.69
C LEU A 306 -6.18 -30.41 -8.37
N GLU A 307 -6.23 -31.71 -8.60
CA GLU A 307 -7.40 -32.55 -8.31
C GLU A 307 -7.66 -32.62 -6.79
N CYS A 308 -6.63 -32.84 -5.98
CA CYS A 308 -6.74 -32.80 -4.52
C CYS A 308 -7.23 -31.44 -4.02
N PHE A 309 -6.71 -30.35 -4.59
CA PHE A 309 -7.15 -29.00 -4.27
C PHE A 309 -8.63 -28.79 -4.63
N ALA A 310 -9.06 -29.20 -5.82
CA ALA A 310 -10.45 -29.08 -6.25
C ALA A 310 -11.41 -29.86 -5.34
N LYS A 311 -11.07 -31.11 -5.00
CA LYS A 311 -11.86 -31.94 -4.08
C LYS A 311 -11.98 -31.30 -2.69
N LEU A 312 -10.86 -30.80 -2.14
CA LEU A 312 -10.87 -30.13 -0.83
C LEU A 312 -11.67 -28.82 -0.87
N LEU A 313 -11.57 -28.06 -1.96
CA LEU A 313 -12.35 -26.85 -2.17
C LEU A 313 -13.84 -27.13 -2.17
N CYS A 314 -14.30 -28.09 -2.98
CA CYS A 314 -15.72 -28.47 -3.05
C CYS A 314 -16.23 -28.92 -1.68
N LYS A 315 -15.48 -29.79 -0.98
CA LYS A 315 -15.85 -30.26 0.36
C LYS A 315 -16.10 -29.09 1.32
N ILE A 316 -15.13 -28.20 1.48
CA ILE A 316 -15.21 -27.10 2.45
C ILE A 316 -16.24 -26.04 2.03
N ALA A 317 -16.38 -25.79 0.74
CA ALA A 317 -17.38 -24.87 0.21
C ALA A 317 -18.81 -25.37 0.51
N SER A 318 -19.08 -26.66 0.29
CA SER A 318 -20.36 -27.29 0.62
C SER A 318 -20.63 -27.32 2.13
N GLU A 319 -19.62 -27.63 2.95
CA GLU A 319 -19.73 -27.53 4.42
C GLU A 319 -20.10 -26.11 4.90
N GLN A 320 -19.67 -25.08 4.15
CA GLN A 320 -19.98 -23.68 4.44
C GLN A 320 -21.24 -23.17 3.73
N GLY A 321 -22.00 -24.05 3.06
CA GLY A 321 -23.29 -23.74 2.45
C GLY A 321 -23.22 -23.17 1.03
N ILE A 322 -22.06 -23.20 0.36
CA ILE A 322 -21.97 -22.91 -1.08
C ILE A 322 -22.38 -24.17 -1.84
N SER A 323 -23.37 -24.07 -2.73
CA SER A 323 -23.70 -25.14 -3.67
C SER A 323 -22.66 -25.15 -4.79
N ILE A 324 -21.80 -26.17 -4.82
CA ILE A 324 -20.73 -26.31 -5.80
C ILE A 324 -20.46 -27.78 -6.12
N SER A 325 -20.41 -28.11 -7.42
CA SER A 325 -20.03 -29.43 -7.93
C SER A 325 -18.51 -29.54 -8.15
N LEU A 326 -18.01 -30.72 -8.53
CA LEU A 326 -16.64 -30.86 -9.03
C LEU A 326 -16.45 -29.99 -10.30
N PRO A 327 -15.23 -29.51 -10.58
CA PRO A 327 -15.00 -28.65 -11.74
C PRO A 327 -15.33 -29.40 -13.04
N ALA A 328 -15.90 -28.68 -14.01
CA ALA A 328 -16.20 -29.22 -15.34
C ALA A 328 -14.94 -29.60 -16.13
N SER A 329 -13.81 -28.94 -15.83
CA SER A 329 -12.49 -29.33 -16.33
C SER A 329 -11.38 -28.87 -15.37
N ILE A 330 -10.25 -29.57 -15.43
CA ILE A 330 -8.98 -29.17 -14.83
C ILE A 330 -7.95 -29.15 -15.97
N ASP A 331 -7.56 -27.95 -16.41
CA ASP A 331 -6.66 -27.78 -17.55
C ASP A 331 -5.33 -27.15 -17.10
N ILE A 332 -4.22 -27.63 -17.66
CA ILE A 332 -2.88 -27.08 -17.45
C ILE A 332 -2.40 -26.44 -18.77
N ILE A 333 -2.00 -25.17 -18.70
CA ILE A 333 -1.55 -24.38 -19.84
C ILE A 333 -0.02 -24.25 -19.78
N GLU A 334 0.68 -24.99 -20.66
CA GLU A 334 2.16 -25.01 -20.72
C GLU A 334 2.76 -24.10 -21.80
N THR A 335 2.05 -23.05 -22.21
CA THR A 335 2.55 -22.13 -23.23
C THR A 335 3.45 -21.05 -22.62
N ARG A 336 4.61 -20.77 -23.25
CA ARG A 336 5.55 -19.72 -22.77
C ARG A 336 4.95 -18.31 -22.78
N ARG A 337 3.99 -18.05 -23.66
CA ARG A 337 3.21 -16.80 -23.76
C ARG A 337 1.75 -17.14 -24.05
N PRO A 338 0.95 -17.48 -23.03
CA PRO A 338 -0.44 -17.88 -23.25
C PRO A 338 -1.27 -16.66 -23.66
N ASN A 339 -2.15 -16.81 -24.66
CA ASN A 339 -3.18 -15.81 -24.91
C ASN A 339 -4.32 -16.02 -23.89
N VAL A 340 -4.20 -15.39 -22.74
CA VAL A 340 -5.13 -15.56 -21.61
C VAL A 340 -6.57 -15.21 -22.00
N HIS A 341 -6.78 -14.17 -22.79
CA HIS A 341 -8.11 -13.78 -23.25
C HIS A 341 -8.79 -14.88 -24.08
N GLN A 342 -8.07 -15.45 -25.06
CA GLN A 342 -8.59 -16.54 -25.88
C GLN A 342 -8.88 -17.80 -25.06
N ILE A 343 -7.97 -18.17 -24.15
CA ILE A 343 -8.15 -19.33 -23.27
C ILE A 343 -9.42 -19.18 -22.41
N LEU A 344 -9.58 -18.03 -21.74
CA LEU A 344 -10.77 -17.78 -20.92
C LEU A 344 -12.05 -17.75 -21.76
N THR A 345 -12.00 -17.22 -22.98
CA THR A 345 -13.14 -17.21 -23.91
C THR A 345 -13.57 -18.63 -24.29
N GLN A 346 -12.59 -19.49 -24.64
CA GLN A 346 -12.85 -20.88 -25.00
C GLN A 346 -13.44 -21.66 -23.82
N VAL A 347 -12.88 -21.48 -22.62
CA VAL A 347 -13.35 -22.13 -21.39
C VAL A 347 -14.78 -21.68 -21.05
N GLN A 348 -15.05 -20.38 -21.10
CA GLN A 348 -16.39 -19.85 -20.83
C GLN A 348 -17.43 -20.40 -21.81
N LYS A 349 -17.12 -20.43 -23.12
CA LYS A 349 -18.04 -20.95 -24.14
C LYS A 349 -18.24 -22.45 -24.05
N LYS A 350 -17.15 -23.22 -23.88
CA LYS A 350 -17.18 -24.69 -23.90
C LYS A 350 -17.95 -25.26 -22.70
N PHE A 351 -17.76 -24.67 -21.53
CA PHE A 351 -18.31 -25.21 -20.27
C PHE A 351 -19.46 -24.39 -19.70
N ASN A 352 -19.87 -23.30 -20.37
CA ASN A 352 -20.82 -22.32 -19.84
C ASN A 352 -20.44 -21.87 -18.42
N ALA A 353 -19.14 -21.73 -18.16
CA ALA A 353 -18.60 -21.54 -16.82
C ALA A 353 -18.94 -20.16 -16.27
N ASN A 354 -19.48 -20.10 -15.05
CA ASN A 354 -19.77 -18.85 -14.35
C ASN A 354 -18.67 -18.46 -13.36
N LEU A 355 -17.74 -19.37 -13.05
CA LEU A 355 -16.55 -19.15 -12.25
C LEU A 355 -15.33 -19.86 -12.88
N VAL A 356 -14.19 -19.19 -12.93
CA VAL A 356 -12.91 -19.83 -13.24
C VAL A 356 -11.90 -19.60 -12.12
N ILE A 357 -11.38 -20.69 -11.56
CA ILE A 357 -10.32 -20.66 -10.57
C ILE A 357 -8.99 -20.81 -11.30
N VAL A 358 -8.05 -19.89 -11.06
CA VAL A 358 -6.80 -19.80 -11.81
C VAL A 358 -5.60 -19.97 -10.89
N VAL A 359 -4.79 -20.99 -11.14
CA VAL A 359 -3.52 -21.20 -10.45
C VAL A 359 -2.41 -20.43 -11.17
N VAL A 360 -1.86 -19.43 -10.51
CA VAL A 360 -0.82 -18.54 -11.05
C VAL A 360 0.57 -18.92 -10.51
N PRO A 361 1.63 -18.89 -11.35
CA PRO A 361 3.00 -19.10 -10.90
C PRO A 361 3.42 -18.05 -9.88
N GLY A 362 4.10 -18.44 -8.80
CA GLY A 362 4.53 -17.51 -7.76
C GLY A 362 5.52 -16.42 -8.23
N ASN A 363 6.26 -16.69 -9.30
CA ASN A 363 7.31 -15.85 -9.88
C ASN A 363 6.83 -14.96 -11.04
N ASP A 364 5.64 -15.20 -11.59
CA ASP A 364 5.12 -14.46 -12.75
C ASP A 364 3.92 -13.60 -12.34
N LYS A 365 4.14 -12.28 -12.31
CA LYS A 365 3.11 -11.30 -11.95
C LYS A 365 2.27 -10.86 -13.14
N ALA A 366 2.69 -11.12 -14.38
CA ALA A 366 2.02 -10.67 -15.60
C ALA A 366 0.70 -11.42 -15.82
N ILE A 367 0.73 -12.75 -15.69
CA ILE A 367 -0.45 -13.62 -15.88
C ILE A 367 -1.62 -13.20 -15.00
N TYR A 368 -1.37 -12.81 -13.75
CA TYR A 368 -2.44 -12.31 -12.87
C TYR A 368 -3.06 -11.00 -13.38
N GLY A 369 -2.26 -10.11 -13.96
CA GLY A 369 -2.70 -8.92 -14.69
C GLY A 369 -3.67 -9.25 -15.81
N GLU A 370 -3.21 -10.08 -16.73
CA GLU A 370 -3.91 -10.49 -17.95
C GLU A 370 -5.23 -11.21 -17.65
N VAL A 371 -5.23 -12.15 -16.69
CA VAL A 371 -6.45 -12.86 -16.25
C VAL A 371 -7.50 -11.87 -15.76
N LYS A 372 -7.10 -10.87 -14.99
CA LYS A 372 -8.03 -9.91 -14.39
C LYS A 372 -8.58 -8.93 -15.41
N GLN A 373 -7.72 -8.39 -16.26
CA GLN A 373 -8.14 -7.54 -17.36
C GLN A 373 -9.11 -8.29 -18.29
N ALA A 374 -8.72 -9.45 -18.82
CA ALA A 374 -9.55 -10.21 -19.74
C ALA A 374 -10.92 -10.60 -19.13
N ALA A 375 -10.92 -11.11 -17.91
CA ALA A 375 -12.15 -11.53 -17.25
C ALA A 375 -13.10 -10.36 -16.93
N GLU A 376 -12.58 -9.23 -16.46
CA GLU A 376 -13.39 -8.17 -15.84
C GLU A 376 -13.74 -7.04 -16.82
N THR A 377 -12.89 -6.79 -17.83
CA THR A 377 -13.10 -5.73 -18.83
C THR A 377 -13.53 -6.25 -20.20
N MET A 378 -13.39 -7.56 -20.49
CA MET A 378 -13.68 -8.11 -21.82
C MET A 378 -14.71 -9.26 -21.83
N LEU A 379 -14.74 -10.13 -20.81
CA LEU A 379 -15.58 -11.35 -20.80
C LEU A 379 -16.75 -11.35 -19.81
N GLY A 380 -16.68 -10.54 -18.74
CA GLY A 380 -17.68 -10.53 -17.68
C GLY A 380 -17.67 -11.81 -16.85
N LEU A 381 -16.49 -12.42 -16.68
CA LEU A 381 -16.29 -13.71 -16.06
C LEU A 381 -15.79 -13.55 -14.62
N VAL A 382 -16.39 -14.26 -13.66
CA VAL A 382 -15.90 -14.26 -12.29
C VAL A 382 -14.66 -15.14 -12.20
N THR A 383 -13.56 -14.57 -11.68
CA THR A 383 -12.30 -15.31 -11.51
C THR A 383 -11.74 -15.25 -10.08
N GLN A 384 -11.19 -16.38 -9.64
CA GLN A 384 -10.49 -16.49 -8.37
C GLN A 384 -9.08 -17.07 -8.57
N CYS A 385 -8.06 -16.23 -8.39
CA CYS A 385 -6.67 -16.66 -8.54
C CYS A 385 -6.10 -17.22 -7.23
N VAL A 386 -5.24 -18.23 -7.32
CA VAL A 386 -4.48 -18.82 -6.20
C VAL A 386 -3.04 -19.05 -6.65
N LYS A 387 -2.06 -18.85 -5.77
CA LYS A 387 -0.65 -19.13 -6.12
C LYS A 387 -0.41 -20.64 -6.15
N ASP A 388 0.39 -21.11 -7.09
CA ASP A 388 0.88 -22.49 -7.17
C ASP A 388 1.41 -23.04 -5.84
N ASN A 389 2.22 -22.27 -5.12
CA ASN A 389 2.79 -22.66 -3.84
C ASN A 389 1.72 -22.83 -2.76
N ASN A 390 0.58 -22.14 -2.87
CA ASN A 390 -0.55 -22.32 -1.96
C ASN A 390 -1.34 -23.59 -2.28
N VAL A 391 -1.38 -24.01 -3.53
CA VAL A 391 -2.00 -25.27 -3.98
C VAL A 391 -1.11 -26.46 -3.63
N VAL A 392 0.21 -26.35 -3.86
CA VAL A 392 1.15 -27.47 -3.72
C VAL A 392 1.65 -27.63 -2.29
N LYS A 393 2.08 -26.54 -1.63
CA LYS A 393 2.78 -26.62 -0.34
C LYS A 393 1.95 -26.17 0.86
N LYS A 394 0.87 -25.42 0.65
CA LYS A 394 0.08 -24.80 1.74
C LYS A 394 -1.42 -25.04 1.62
N CYS A 395 -1.82 -26.11 0.94
CA CYS A 395 -3.22 -26.47 0.77
C CYS A 395 -3.78 -26.98 2.10
N THR A 396 -4.40 -26.07 2.87
CA THR A 396 -4.93 -26.34 4.21
C THR A 396 -6.40 -25.95 4.27
N PRO A 397 -7.21 -26.58 5.14
CA PRO A 397 -8.62 -26.20 5.30
C PRO A 397 -8.83 -24.72 5.63
N ALA A 398 -7.93 -24.11 6.41
CA ALA A 398 -7.98 -22.69 6.73
C ALA A 398 -7.72 -21.79 5.51
N LEU A 399 -6.80 -22.18 4.61
CA LEU A 399 -6.59 -21.47 3.35
C LEU A 399 -7.85 -21.55 2.47
N ILE A 400 -8.41 -22.76 2.33
CA ILE A 400 -9.59 -23.00 1.50
C ILE A 400 -10.81 -22.25 2.05
N SER A 401 -11.04 -22.26 3.37
CA SER A 401 -12.12 -21.48 3.99
C SER A 401 -12.01 -19.97 3.70
N ASN A 402 -10.79 -19.40 3.74
CA ASN A 402 -10.57 -18.01 3.35
C ASN A 402 -10.77 -17.78 1.84
N LEU A 403 -10.53 -18.80 1.00
CA LEU A 403 -10.79 -18.74 -0.43
C LEU A 403 -12.30 -18.77 -0.72
N CYS A 404 -13.05 -19.66 -0.06
CA CYS A 404 -14.50 -19.77 -0.14
C CYS A 404 -15.20 -18.46 0.24
N GLN A 405 -14.70 -17.75 1.26
CA GLN A 405 -15.21 -16.42 1.64
C GLN A 405 -15.16 -15.43 0.48
N LYS A 406 -14.09 -15.47 -0.32
CA LYS A 406 -13.94 -14.62 -1.51
C LYS A 406 -14.81 -15.08 -2.66
N ILE A 407 -14.87 -16.40 -2.90
CA ILE A 407 -15.68 -17.00 -3.96
C ILE A 407 -17.14 -16.64 -3.74
N ASN A 408 -17.68 -16.90 -2.54
CA ASN A 408 -19.07 -16.63 -2.19
C ASN A 408 -19.45 -15.16 -2.43
N ALA A 409 -18.62 -14.21 -1.98
CA ALA A 409 -18.87 -12.78 -2.18
C ALA A 409 -18.85 -12.37 -3.66
N LYS A 410 -17.99 -13.00 -4.49
CA LYS A 410 -17.90 -12.71 -5.92
C LYS A 410 -19.06 -13.28 -6.72
N THR A 411 -19.57 -14.44 -6.33
CA THR A 411 -20.67 -15.13 -6.99
C THR A 411 -22.04 -14.73 -6.42
N GLY A 412 -22.10 -13.63 -5.66
CA GLY A 412 -23.36 -12.99 -5.24
C GLY A 412 -23.93 -13.48 -3.90
N GLY A 413 -23.22 -14.35 -3.19
CA GLY A 413 -23.54 -14.75 -1.83
C GLY A 413 -23.27 -13.66 -0.79
N VAL A 414 -23.72 -13.90 0.44
CA VAL A 414 -23.53 -13.03 1.61
C VAL A 414 -22.89 -13.85 2.72
N ASN A 415 -21.68 -13.49 3.13
CA ASN A 415 -20.93 -14.32 4.08
C ASN A 415 -21.54 -14.30 5.48
N ASN A 416 -21.83 -13.10 5.99
CA ASN A 416 -22.44 -12.86 7.28
C ASN A 416 -23.23 -11.55 7.25
N SER A 417 -24.05 -11.33 8.27
CA SER A 417 -24.78 -10.09 8.48
C SER A 417 -24.66 -9.62 9.93
N LEU A 418 -24.91 -8.35 10.19
CA LEU A 418 -25.00 -7.83 11.56
C LEU A 418 -26.36 -8.19 12.17
N THR A 419 -26.39 -8.48 13.47
CA THR A 419 -27.63 -8.83 14.16
C THR A 419 -28.56 -7.61 14.25
N PRO A 420 -29.80 -7.68 13.74
CA PRO A 420 -30.77 -6.58 13.89
C PRO A 420 -31.03 -6.24 15.37
N GLY A 421 -31.24 -4.96 15.67
CA GLY A 421 -31.50 -4.49 17.03
C GLY A 421 -30.25 -4.11 17.83
N GLU A 422 -29.10 -4.73 17.54
CA GLU A 422 -27.78 -4.30 18.09
C GLU A 422 -27.15 -3.16 17.27
N THR A 423 -27.62 -2.94 16.04
CA THR A 423 -27.11 -1.92 15.14
C THR A 423 -27.64 -0.51 15.49
N PRO A 424 -26.85 0.54 15.25
CA PRO A 424 -27.30 1.92 15.43
C PRO A 424 -28.59 2.21 14.67
N ALA A 425 -29.48 3.01 15.27
CA ALA A 425 -30.83 3.26 14.75
C ALA A 425 -30.86 3.81 13.33
N ILE A 426 -29.79 4.47 12.90
CA ILE A 426 -29.64 5.00 11.54
C ILE A 426 -29.73 3.93 10.45
N LEU A 427 -29.34 2.67 10.74
CA LEU A 427 -29.43 1.55 9.80
C LEU A 427 -30.86 0.99 9.66
N ARG A 428 -31.81 1.43 10.48
CA ARG A 428 -33.22 0.98 10.41
C ARG A 428 -33.96 1.58 9.21
N LYS A 429 -33.48 2.70 8.69
CA LYS A 429 -33.99 3.38 7.49
C LYS A 429 -33.06 3.12 6.30
N PRO A 430 -33.54 3.29 5.05
CA PRO A 430 -32.69 3.18 3.87
C PRO A 430 -31.50 4.15 3.97
N VAL A 431 -30.29 3.61 4.06
CA VAL A 431 -29.05 4.38 4.16
C VAL A 431 -28.02 3.76 3.22
N ILE A 432 -27.33 4.62 2.48
CA ILE A 432 -26.20 4.19 1.65
C ILE A 432 -24.90 4.54 2.38
N ILE A 433 -24.02 3.55 2.52
CA ILE A 433 -22.70 3.71 3.12
C ILE A 433 -21.68 3.67 2.00
N ILE A 434 -20.95 4.78 1.84
CA ILE A 434 -19.99 4.98 0.77
C ILE A 434 -18.58 4.99 1.35
N GLY A 435 -17.65 4.29 0.70
CA GLY A 435 -16.22 4.37 0.96
C GLY A 435 -15.49 4.89 -0.26
N ALA A 436 -14.56 5.81 -0.06
CA ALA A 436 -13.79 6.43 -1.14
C ALA A 436 -12.29 6.42 -0.84
N ASP A 437 -11.50 6.05 -1.84
CA ASP A 437 -10.03 6.07 -1.82
C ASP A 437 -9.48 6.60 -3.15
N VAL A 438 -8.34 7.28 -3.08
CA VAL A 438 -7.60 7.76 -4.26
C VAL A 438 -6.21 7.15 -4.21
N THR A 439 -5.89 6.33 -5.22
CA THR A 439 -4.57 5.74 -5.36
C THR A 439 -3.72 6.58 -6.31
N HIS A 440 -2.67 7.19 -5.75
CA HIS A 440 -1.65 7.91 -6.52
C HIS A 440 -0.59 6.95 -7.09
N PRO A 441 0.07 7.31 -8.20
CA PRO A 441 1.23 6.55 -8.69
C PRO A 441 2.37 6.50 -7.67
N GLY A 442 3.11 5.39 -7.66
CA GLY A 442 4.35 5.30 -6.89
C GLY A 442 5.41 6.26 -7.43
N PRO A 443 6.40 6.69 -6.60
CA PRO A 443 7.40 7.71 -6.98
C PRO A 443 8.24 7.36 -8.22
N SER A 444 8.26 6.08 -8.61
CA SER A 444 9.07 5.52 -9.69
C SER A 444 8.24 5.02 -10.88
N VAL A 445 6.92 5.23 -10.90
CA VAL A 445 6.04 4.74 -11.96
C VAL A 445 5.67 5.90 -12.88
N GLU A 446 6.00 5.80 -14.17
CA GLU A 446 5.75 6.85 -15.17
C GLU A 446 4.26 7.11 -15.45
N ILE A 447 3.38 6.17 -15.07
CA ILE A 447 1.93 6.26 -15.28
C ILE A 447 1.32 7.26 -14.29
N LYS A 448 1.01 8.46 -14.80
CA LYS A 448 0.68 9.65 -14.01
C LYS A 448 -0.72 9.74 -13.37
N PRO A 449 -1.83 9.19 -13.91
CA PRO A 449 -3.15 9.50 -13.34
C PRO A 449 -3.36 8.85 -11.98
N SER A 450 -4.03 9.60 -11.12
CA SER A 450 -4.59 9.09 -9.86
C SER A 450 -5.90 8.38 -10.17
N ILE A 451 -6.13 7.24 -9.52
CA ILE A 451 -7.38 6.49 -9.70
C ILE A 451 -8.22 6.68 -8.43
N ALA A 452 -9.39 7.28 -8.60
CA ALA A 452 -10.42 7.37 -7.58
C ALA A 452 -11.33 6.14 -7.66
N ALA A 453 -11.59 5.51 -6.53
CA ALA A 453 -12.58 4.46 -6.40
C ALA A 453 -13.56 4.81 -5.29
N CYS A 454 -14.85 4.76 -5.61
CA CYS A 454 -15.91 4.83 -4.62
C CYS A 454 -16.71 3.54 -4.65
N VAL A 455 -17.01 3.01 -3.47
CA VAL A 455 -17.91 1.87 -3.31
C VAL A 455 -19.11 2.31 -2.49
N GLY A 456 -20.30 1.84 -2.86
CA GLY A 456 -21.53 2.12 -2.13
C GLY A 456 -22.22 0.82 -1.74
N SER A 457 -22.75 0.74 -0.52
CA SER A 457 -23.59 -0.38 -0.13
C SER A 457 -24.79 -0.49 -1.07
N LEU A 458 -25.27 -1.70 -1.33
CA LEU A 458 -26.42 -1.93 -2.22
C LEU A 458 -27.75 -2.03 -1.48
N ASP A 459 -27.72 -2.09 -0.16
CA ASP A 459 -28.88 -2.15 0.71
C ASP A 459 -28.54 -1.56 2.09
N ALA A 460 -29.51 -1.56 3.00
CA ALA A 460 -29.36 -1.10 4.39
C ALA A 460 -28.60 -2.11 5.28
N HIS A 461 -28.28 -3.31 4.78
CA HIS A 461 -27.51 -4.34 5.48
C HIS A 461 -26.14 -4.45 4.84
N PRO A 462 -25.16 -3.61 5.21
CA PRO A 462 -23.97 -3.27 4.42
C PRO A 462 -23.01 -4.46 4.15
N SER A 463 -23.45 -5.37 3.29
CA SER A 463 -22.89 -6.68 3.04
C SER A 463 -22.44 -6.82 1.58
N ARG A 464 -23.19 -6.19 0.66
CA ARG A 464 -22.86 -6.08 -0.75
C ARG A 464 -22.58 -4.64 -1.14
N TYR A 465 -21.61 -4.47 -2.03
CA TYR A 465 -21.17 -3.17 -2.49
C TYR A 465 -21.05 -3.14 -4.02
N ALA A 466 -21.51 -2.05 -4.62
CA ALA A 466 -21.15 -1.68 -5.99
C ALA A 466 -19.94 -0.77 -5.98
N VAL A 467 -19.25 -0.68 -7.11
CA VAL A 467 -18.07 0.17 -7.29
C VAL A 467 -18.24 1.07 -8.50
N THR A 468 -17.77 2.30 -8.37
CA THR A 468 -17.55 3.21 -9.50
C THR A 468 -16.11 3.73 -9.46
N LEU A 469 -15.46 3.76 -10.62
CA LEU A 469 -14.06 4.12 -10.80
C LEU A 469 -13.97 5.39 -11.66
N SER A 470 -13.01 6.26 -11.35
CA SER A 470 -12.60 7.34 -12.24
C SER A 470 -11.09 7.47 -12.29
N ALA A 471 -10.54 7.73 -13.48
CA ALA A 471 -9.17 8.17 -13.64
C ALA A 471 -9.17 9.70 -13.62
N GLN A 472 -8.69 10.28 -12.53
CA GLN A 472 -8.76 11.72 -12.33
C GLN A 472 -7.73 12.45 -13.20
N THR A 473 -8.20 13.54 -13.82
CA THR A 473 -7.37 14.63 -14.33
C THR A 473 -7.63 15.88 -13.51
N ASN A 474 -6.62 16.75 -13.37
CA ASN A 474 -6.75 18.02 -12.65
C ASN A 474 -7.82 18.98 -13.23
N MET A 475 -8.43 18.69 -14.40
CA MET A 475 -9.33 19.61 -15.10
C MET A 475 -10.83 19.35 -14.88
N ASN A 476 -11.27 18.16 -14.46
CA ASN A 476 -12.71 17.79 -14.44
C ASN A 476 -13.17 17.03 -13.18
N GLU A 477 -12.44 17.13 -12.07
CA GLU A 477 -12.67 16.34 -10.85
C GLU A 477 -14.10 16.44 -10.30
N LYS A 478 -14.73 17.62 -10.40
CA LYS A 478 -16.10 17.85 -9.92
C LYS A 478 -17.14 17.03 -10.69
N LYS A 479 -17.10 17.06 -12.02
CA LYS A 479 -18.07 16.35 -12.87
C LYS A 479 -17.95 14.84 -12.67
N GLU A 480 -16.73 14.34 -12.59
CA GLU A 480 -16.46 12.93 -12.32
C GLU A 480 -16.96 12.50 -10.93
N ALA A 481 -16.77 13.33 -9.91
CA ALA A 481 -17.30 13.06 -8.57
C ALA A 481 -18.83 12.96 -8.56
N ILE A 482 -19.53 13.87 -9.24
CA ILE A 482 -21.00 13.84 -9.38
C ILE A 482 -21.44 12.54 -10.06
N GLU A 483 -20.81 12.16 -11.17
CA GLU A 483 -21.16 10.95 -11.92
C GLU A 483 -20.94 9.67 -11.08
N ILE A 484 -19.86 9.63 -10.30
CA ILE A 484 -19.58 8.53 -9.37
C ILE A 484 -20.72 8.34 -8.37
N ILE A 485 -21.15 9.42 -7.71
CA ILE A 485 -22.23 9.36 -6.71
C ILE A 485 -23.56 8.98 -7.36
N LEU A 486 -23.88 9.56 -8.52
CA LEU A 486 -25.08 9.23 -9.29
C LEU A 486 -25.18 7.74 -9.61
N ASN A 487 -24.07 7.13 -10.04
CA ASN A 487 -24.03 5.71 -10.38
C ASN A 487 -24.28 4.81 -9.15
N LEU A 488 -23.71 5.17 -8.00
CA LEU A 488 -23.95 4.45 -6.74
C LEU A 488 -25.40 4.58 -6.26
N LEU A 489 -25.98 5.79 -6.31
CA LEU A 489 -27.37 6.02 -5.92
C LEU A 489 -28.35 5.27 -6.83
N LYS A 490 -28.12 5.27 -8.14
CA LYS A 490 -28.91 4.48 -9.11
C LYS A 490 -28.79 2.98 -8.84
N ALA A 491 -27.59 2.49 -8.51
CA ALA A 491 -27.38 1.09 -8.18
C ALA A 491 -28.13 0.69 -6.90
N PHE A 492 -28.09 1.53 -5.86
CA PHE A 492 -28.86 1.33 -4.62
C PHE A 492 -30.36 1.30 -4.90
N TYR A 493 -30.89 2.29 -5.64
CA TYR A 493 -32.30 2.38 -5.97
C TYR A 493 -32.81 1.14 -6.73
N LYS A 494 -32.04 0.66 -7.70
CA LYS A 494 -32.35 -0.57 -8.44
C LYS A 494 -32.34 -1.80 -7.53
N HIS A 495 -31.36 -1.92 -6.65
CA HIS A 495 -31.20 -3.11 -5.80
C HIS A 495 -32.25 -3.17 -4.67
N THR A 496 -32.65 -2.02 -4.14
CA THR A 496 -33.66 -1.89 -3.08
C THR A 496 -35.10 -1.81 -3.61
N ARG A 497 -35.31 -2.14 -4.91
CA ARG A 497 -36.62 -2.17 -5.58
C ARG A 497 -37.36 -0.83 -5.49
N GLY A 498 -36.64 0.27 -5.72
CA GLY A 498 -37.20 1.62 -5.81
C GLY A 498 -37.15 2.44 -4.53
N ARG A 499 -36.38 2.04 -3.51
CA ARG A 499 -36.17 2.87 -2.31
C ARG A 499 -34.97 3.79 -2.50
N LYS A 500 -35.19 5.09 -2.29
CA LYS A 500 -34.09 6.08 -2.23
C LYS A 500 -33.44 6.03 -0.84
N PRO A 501 -32.11 6.18 -0.71
CA PRO A 501 -31.49 6.40 0.59
C PRO A 501 -32.06 7.67 1.24
N GLU A 502 -32.51 7.60 2.48
CA GLU A 502 -32.86 8.79 3.26
C GLU A 502 -31.60 9.48 3.81
N LYS A 503 -30.50 8.73 3.92
CA LYS A 503 -29.24 9.18 4.52
C LYS A 503 -28.04 8.66 3.74
N ILE A 504 -26.98 9.45 3.71
CA ILE A 504 -25.69 9.12 3.09
C ILE A 504 -24.60 9.20 4.15
N ILE A 505 -23.87 8.10 4.35
CA ILE A 505 -22.70 8.07 5.24
C ILE A 505 -21.46 7.84 4.38
N PHE A 506 -20.56 8.80 4.36
CA PHE A 506 -19.42 8.81 3.45
C PHE A 506 -18.10 8.74 4.22
N TYR A 507 -17.32 7.68 4.01
CA TYR A 507 -15.98 7.52 4.57
C TYR A 507 -14.89 7.75 3.52
N ARG A 508 -14.04 8.75 3.73
CA ARG A 508 -12.99 9.21 2.80
C ARG A 508 -11.59 8.91 3.33
N ASP A 509 -10.79 8.09 2.62
CA ASP A 509 -9.39 7.77 3.00
C ASP A 509 -8.36 8.65 2.27
N GLY A 510 -7.20 8.91 2.87
CA GLY A 510 -6.09 9.56 2.16
C GLY A 510 -6.16 11.09 2.06
N VAL A 511 -6.96 11.74 2.91
CA VAL A 511 -7.02 13.21 3.01
C VAL A 511 -6.22 13.69 4.21
N SER A 512 -5.31 14.64 4.01
CA SER A 512 -4.56 15.29 5.10
C SER A 512 -5.36 16.44 5.73
N GLU A 513 -5.07 16.79 6.99
CA GLU A 513 -5.77 17.87 7.71
C GLU A 513 -5.76 19.21 6.94
N GLY A 514 -4.66 19.53 6.26
CA GLY A 514 -4.54 20.75 5.46
C GLY A 514 -5.45 20.80 4.22
N GLN A 515 -6.08 19.67 3.85
CA GLN A 515 -6.99 19.57 2.70
C GLN A 515 -8.47 19.53 3.12
N PHE A 516 -8.79 19.53 4.43
CA PHE A 516 -10.17 19.35 4.90
C PHE A 516 -11.12 20.41 4.35
N HIS A 517 -10.72 21.69 4.35
CA HIS A 517 -11.54 22.77 3.81
C HIS A 517 -11.84 22.58 2.31
N GLN A 518 -10.82 22.24 1.52
CA GLN A 518 -10.98 22.00 0.09
C GLN A 518 -11.89 20.80 -0.17
N VAL A 519 -11.70 19.69 0.55
CA VAL A 519 -12.52 18.48 0.41
C VAL A 519 -13.97 18.77 0.77
N ARG A 520 -14.23 19.48 1.87
CA ARG A 520 -15.59 19.90 2.25
C ARG A 520 -16.23 20.76 1.17
N ALA A 521 -15.52 21.77 0.67
CA ALA A 521 -16.06 22.69 -0.35
C ALA A 521 -16.38 22.01 -1.70
N HIS A 522 -15.63 20.97 -2.08
CA HIS A 522 -15.76 20.34 -3.39
C HIS A 522 -16.50 18.99 -3.34
N GLU A 523 -16.08 18.05 -2.49
CA GLU A 523 -16.61 16.68 -2.49
C GLU A 523 -18.02 16.64 -1.86
N VAL A 524 -18.25 17.29 -0.71
CA VAL A 524 -19.58 17.33 -0.07
C VAL A 524 -20.58 18.04 -0.98
N LYS A 525 -20.17 19.16 -1.59
CA LYS A 525 -21.00 19.88 -2.56
C LYS A 525 -21.35 19.01 -3.77
N SER A 526 -20.39 18.22 -4.28
CA SER A 526 -20.63 17.30 -5.39
C SER A 526 -21.63 16.20 -5.04
N ILE A 527 -21.62 15.69 -3.80
CA ILE A 527 -22.61 14.71 -3.33
C ILE A 527 -24.01 15.35 -3.32
N ARG A 528 -24.14 16.59 -2.82
CA ARG A 528 -25.43 17.32 -2.82
C ARG A 528 -25.93 17.57 -4.25
N GLU A 529 -25.06 18.02 -5.15
CA GLU A 529 -25.41 18.25 -6.56
C GLU A 529 -25.83 16.95 -7.28
N ALA A 530 -25.19 15.82 -6.96
CA ALA A 530 -25.60 14.51 -7.49
C ALA A 530 -27.01 14.12 -7.03
N CYS A 531 -27.38 14.42 -5.78
CA CYS A 531 -28.72 14.16 -5.28
C CYS A 531 -29.78 15.02 -6.01
N LEU A 532 -29.52 16.32 -6.15
CA LEU A 532 -30.40 17.24 -6.87
C LEU A 532 -30.55 16.89 -8.36
N THR A 533 -29.51 16.33 -8.98
CA THR A 533 -29.56 15.87 -10.37
C THR A 533 -30.50 14.67 -10.55
N LEU A 534 -30.73 13.85 -9.51
CA LEU A 534 -31.70 12.75 -9.57
C LEU A 534 -33.14 13.21 -9.40
N SER A 535 -33.37 14.20 -8.54
CA SER A 535 -34.69 14.76 -8.22
C SER A 535 -34.47 16.13 -7.57
N PRO A 536 -35.13 17.22 -8.02
CA PRO A 536 -34.93 18.57 -7.49
C PRO A 536 -35.16 18.71 -5.97
N ASP A 537 -35.98 17.84 -5.39
CA ASP A 537 -36.38 17.79 -3.98
C ASP A 537 -35.58 16.76 -3.14
N TYR A 538 -34.70 15.98 -3.76
CA TYR A 538 -33.99 14.91 -3.07
C TYR A 538 -32.74 15.44 -2.35
N GLN A 539 -32.89 15.65 -1.04
CA GLN A 539 -31.85 16.18 -0.14
C GLN A 539 -31.66 15.27 1.08
N PRO A 540 -31.08 14.07 0.91
CA PRO A 540 -30.81 13.19 2.04
C PRO A 540 -29.75 13.79 2.98
N GLY A 541 -29.83 13.51 4.28
CA GLY A 541 -28.82 13.95 5.23
C GLY A 541 -27.46 13.29 4.97
N ILE A 542 -26.38 14.08 4.91
CA ILE A 542 -25.01 13.61 4.64
C ILE A 542 -24.17 13.67 5.91
N THR A 543 -23.49 12.58 6.24
CA THR A 543 -22.39 12.55 7.20
C THR A 543 -21.09 12.21 6.49
N PHE A 544 -20.14 13.14 6.48
CA PHE A 544 -18.87 13.02 5.77
C PHE A 544 -17.71 12.87 6.76
N ILE A 545 -17.03 11.72 6.69
CA ILE A 545 -16.03 11.29 7.68
C ILE A 545 -14.71 11.02 6.95
N VAL A 546 -13.66 11.75 7.30
CA VAL A 546 -12.30 11.45 6.84
C VAL A 546 -11.66 10.42 7.75
N ILE A 547 -11.00 9.43 7.16
CA ILE A 547 -10.19 8.44 7.86
C ILE A 547 -8.71 8.65 7.52
N GLN A 548 -7.89 8.77 8.55
CA GLN A 548 -6.45 8.80 8.44
C GLN A 548 -5.86 7.52 9.05
N LYS A 549 -5.36 6.61 8.20
CA LYS A 549 -4.73 5.34 8.63
C LYS A 549 -3.21 5.42 8.77
N ARG A 550 -2.61 6.53 8.34
CA ARG A 550 -1.16 6.72 8.28
C ARG A 550 -0.76 7.92 9.13
N HIS A 551 -0.73 7.71 10.45
CA HIS A 551 -0.26 8.70 11.42
C HIS A 551 0.69 8.07 12.46
N HIS A 552 1.23 8.93 13.33
CA HIS A 552 2.28 8.53 14.28
C HIS A 552 1.77 8.30 15.70
N VAL A 553 0.54 8.69 16.04
CA VAL A 553 -0.08 8.37 17.34
C VAL A 553 -0.11 6.85 17.57
N ARG A 554 0.34 6.44 18.76
CA ARG A 554 0.29 5.08 19.30
C ARG A 554 -0.12 5.18 20.76
N THR A 555 -0.79 4.14 21.26
CA THR A 555 -1.06 3.93 22.68
C THR A 555 -0.62 2.53 23.08
N LYS A 556 -0.45 2.33 24.38
CA LYS A 556 -0.36 1.02 25.02
C LYS A 556 -1.34 0.99 26.20
N PRO A 557 -1.83 -0.18 26.61
CA PRO A 557 -2.47 -0.34 27.91
C PRO A 557 -1.55 0.17 29.04
N GLU A 558 -2.15 0.75 30.08
CA GLU A 558 -1.41 1.10 31.29
C GLU A 558 -1.00 -0.17 32.04
N ASP A 559 -1.99 -1.04 32.32
CA ASP A 559 -1.77 -2.43 32.75
C ASP A 559 -1.69 -3.37 31.53
N GLU A 560 -0.61 -4.14 31.42
CA GLU A 560 -0.42 -5.13 30.36
C GLU A 560 -1.46 -6.26 30.38
N ARG A 561 -2.11 -6.51 31.53
CA ARG A 561 -3.17 -7.52 31.66
C ARG A 561 -4.42 -7.16 30.87
N GLU A 562 -4.67 -5.87 30.68
CA GLU A 562 -5.75 -5.37 29.81
C GLU A 562 -5.39 -5.45 28.33
N GLY A 563 -4.13 -5.73 28.01
CA GLY A 563 -3.65 -5.88 26.64
C GLY A 563 -4.15 -7.15 25.97
N SER A 564 -4.59 -6.98 24.72
CA SER A 564 -5.10 -8.06 23.87
C SER A 564 -3.97 -8.80 23.15
N GLY A 565 -4.08 -10.13 23.12
CA GLY A 565 -3.21 -10.99 22.33
C GLY A 565 -1.78 -11.17 22.87
N LYS A 566 -0.98 -11.93 22.11
CA LYS A 566 0.43 -12.22 22.46
C LYS A 566 1.27 -10.95 22.64
N MET A 567 0.98 -9.91 21.85
CA MET A 567 1.71 -8.66 21.86
C MET A 567 1.23 -7.67 22.94
N ARG A 568 0.14 -7.98 23.67
CA ARG A 568 -0.48 -7.07 24.66
C ARG A 568 -0.80 -5.68 24.08
N ASN A 569 -1.39 -5.66 22.89
CA ASN A 569 -1.82 -4.44 22.21
C ASN A 569 -3.07 -3.84 22.86
N THR A 570 -3.31 -2.56 22.63
CA THR A 570 -4.59 -1.91 22.94
C THR A 570 -5.75 -2.74 22.34
N PRO A 571 -6.74 -3.16 23.13
CA PRO A 571 -7.80 -4.05 22.68
C PRO A 571 -8.62 -3.50 21.50
N PRO A 572 -9.09 -4.37 20.59
CA PRO A 572 -10.08 -3.98 19.59
C PRO A 572 -11.36 -3.44 20.27
N GLY A 573 -11.94 -2.39 19.69
CA GLY A 573 -13.08 -1.65 20.25
C GLY A 573 -12.67 -0.42 21.07
N THR A 574 -11.38 -0.25 21.38
CA THR A 574 -10.92 0.92 22.16
C THR A 574 -11.07 2.21 21.35
N VAL A 575 -11.77 3.20 21.93
CA VAL A 575 -11.99 4.54 21.41
C VAL A 575 -11.34 5.58 22.31
N ILE A 576 -10.72 6.57 21.68
CA ILE A 576 -10.16 7.76 22.35
C ILE A 576 -10.73 8.97 21.64
N ASP A 577 -11.61 9.70 22.31
CA ASP A 577 -12.30 10.89 21.81
C ASP A 577 -12.17 12.10 22.75
N THR A 578 -11.19 12.06 23.66
CA THR A 578 -10.85 13.14 24.59
C THR A 578 -9.34 13.37 24.62
N THR A 579 -8.91 14.49 25.19
CA THR A 579 -7.51 14.83 25.52
C THR A 579 -6.59 15.06 24.31
N ILE A 580 -6.38 14.05 23.46
CA ILE A 580 -5.46 14.08 22.30
C ILE A 580 -6.14 14.38 20.97
N VAL A 581 -7.47 14.44 20.96
CA VAL A 581 -8.29 14.85 19.81
C VAL A 581 -8.29 16.36 19.65
N HIS A 582 -8.77 16.84 18.50
CA HIS A 582 -8.81 18.25 18.21
C HIS A 582 -9.77 18.98 19.17
N PRO A 583 -9.44 20.18 19.66
CA PRO A 583 -10.29 20.89 20.63
C PRO A 583 -11.66 21.30 20.09
N LEU A 584 -11.80 21.43 18.76
CA LEU A 584 -13.02 21.97 18.11
C LEU A 584 -13.67 21.00 17.11
N ASN A 585 -12.96 19.96 16.66
CA ASN A 585 -13.52 19.08 15.64
C ASN A 585 -14.25 17.94 16.33
N PHE A 586 -15.20 17.35 15.63
CA PHE A 586 -15.72 16.05 16.02
C PHE A 586 -14.80 14.96 15.45
N ASP A 587 -13.82 14.53 16.25
CA ASP A 587 -12.83 13.52 15.87
C ASP A 587 -12.57 12.50 16.97
N PHE A 588 -12.15 11.29 16.56
CA PHE A 588 -11.86 10.20 17.49
C PHE A 588 -10.87 9.20 16.89
N PHE A 589 -10.13 8.53 17.76
CA PHE A 589 -9.32 7.36 17.41
C PHE A 589 -10.09 6.08 17.73
N LEU A 590 -10.04 5.09 16.83
CA LEU A 590 -10.63 3.77 17.05
C LEU A 590 -9.61 2.68 16.73
N TYR A 591 -9.32 1.84 17.72
CA TYR A 591 -8.60 0.58 17.57
C TYR A 591 -9.59 -0.50 17.15
N SER A 592 -9.82 -0.68 15.85
CA SER A 592 -10.83 -1.63 15.38
C SER A 592 -10.34 -3.07 15.22
N HIS A 593 -9.04 -3.35 15.24
CA HIS A 593 -8.47 -4.63 14.80
C HIS A 593 -7.49 -5.24 15.79
N TYR A 594 -7.34 -6.56 15.71
CA TYR A 594 -6.35 -7.31 16.49
C TYR A 594 -4.91 -7.05 16.02
N GLY A 595 -4.04 -6.65 16.95
CA GLY A 595 -2.63 -6.42 16.70
C GLY A 595 -1.82 -7.71 16.62
N LEU A 596 -1.77 -8.33 15.43
CA LEU A 596 -1.05 -9.60 15.18
C LEU A 596 0.46 -9.50 15.49
N GLN A 597 1.08 -8.37 15.14
CA GLN A 597 2.52 -8.16 15.29
C GLN A 597 2.81 -6.69 15.54
N GLY A 598 3.82 -6.42 16.37
CA GLY A 598 4.25 -5.07 16.70
C GLY A 598 3.21 -4.29 17.49
N THR A 599 3.22 -2.97 17.35
CA THR A 599 2.29 -2.04 18.04
C THR A 599 1.19 -1.59 17.09
N SER A 600 -0.06 -1.85 17.46
CA SER A 600 -1.26 -1.47 16.71
C SER A 600 -1.35 0.04 16.47
N ARG A 601 -1.90 0.41 15.31
CA ARG A 601 -2.24 1.79 14.96
C ARG A 601 -3.75 1.95 14.90
N PRO A 602 -4.36 2.92 15.60
CA PRO A 602 -5.79 3.17 15.47
C PRO A 602 -6.10 3.82 14.11
N GLY A 603 -7.35 3.73 13.66
CA GLY A 603 -7.85 4.67 12.66
C GLY A 603 -8.16 6.00 13.35
N TYR A 604 -7.84 7.13 12.71
CA TYR A 604 -8.23 8.46 13.18
C TYR A 604 -9.33 9.00 12.27
N TYR A 605 -10.48 9.33 12.86
CA TYR A 605 -11.70 9.69 12.17
C TYR A 605 -12.03 11.14 12.48
N THR A 606 -12.31 11.94 11.46
CA THR A 606 -12.72 13.35 11.62
C THR A 606 -13.97 13.59 10.81
N VAL A 607 -15.03 14.07 11.45
CA VAL A 607 -16.28 14.43 10.81
C VAL A 607 -16.16 15.84 10.25
N LEU A 608 -16.35 15.99 8.93
CA LEU A 608 -16.27 17.28 8.23
C LEU A 608 -17.65 17.91 8.01
N GLU A 609 -18.69 17.09 7.86
CA GLU A 609 -20.08 17.49 7.67
C GLU A 609 -20.96 16.44 8.36
N ASP A 610 -22.02 16.87 9.03
CA ASP A 610 -23.00 15.95 9.62
C ASP A 610 -24.42 16.53 9.67
N ASP A 611 -25.15 16.38 8.57
CA ASP A 611 -26.57 16.75 8.50
C ASP A 611 -27.46 15.76 9.27
N ASN A 612 -26.92 14.60 9.68
CA ASN A 612 -27.69 13.54 10.35
C ASN A 612 -27.67 13.66 11.88
N ASP A 613 -26.94 14.63 12.43
CA ASP A 613 -26.79 14.91 13.86
C ASP A 613 -26.42 13.65 14.69
N PHE A 614 -25.32 13.01 14.32
CA PHE A 614 -24.84 11.82 15.02
C PHE A 614 -24.36 12.16 16.42
N LYS A 615 -24.82 11.36 17.38
CA LYS A 615 -24.13 11.23 18.67
C LYS A 615 -22.80 10.51 18.49
N ALA A 616 -21.82 10.89 19.32
CA ALA A 616 -20.49 10.28 19.34
C ALA A 616 -20.56 8.74 19.42
N ASP A 617 -21.31 8.21 20.39
CA ASP A 617 -21.43 6.77 20.60
C ASP A 617 -22.04 6.02 19.41
N ASP A 618 -23.06 6.60 18.77
CA ASP A 618 -23.72 5.97 17.62
C ASP A 618 -22.76 5.90 16.42
N LEU A 619 -22.03 6.99 16.15
CA LEU A 619 -21.09 7.04 15.04
C LEU A 619 -19.87 6.13 15.27
N GLN A 620 -19.31 6.15 16.48
CA GLN A 620 -18.18 5.30 16.84
C GLN A 620 -18.56 3.82 16.79
N THR A 621 -19.75 3.46 17.29
CA THR A 621 -20.29 2.10 17.22
C THR A 621 -20.51 1.66 15.78
N LEU A 622 -21.15 2.51 14.95
CA LEU A 622 -21.33 2.22 13.53
C LEU A 622 -19.97 1.98 12.84
N THR A 623 -19.02 2.87 13.07
CA THR A 623 -17.67 2.79 12.49
C THR A 623 -17.00 1.46 12.86
N TYR A 624 -17.10 1.06 14.13
CA TYR A 624 -16.55 -0.21 14.61
C TYR A 624 -17.27 -1.41 14.01
N TYR A 625 -18.59 -1.38 13.88
CA TYR A 625 -19.38 -2.47 13.33
C TYR A 625 -19.07 -2.69 11.84
N LEU A 626 -18.88 -1.62 11.07
CA LEU A 626 -18.46 -1.70 9.68
C LEU A 626 -17.06 -2.30 9.50
N CYS A 627 -16.24 -2.37 10.55
CA CYS A 627 -14.96 -3.09 10.49
C CYS A 627 -15.13 -4.62 10.52
N HIS A 628 -16.32 -5.13 10.89
CA HIS A 628 -16.64 -6.55 10.96
C HIS A 628 -17.35 -7.08 9.71
N THR A 629 -17.78 -6.21 8.78
CA THR A 629 -18.50 -6.60 7.56
C THR A 629 -17.59 -6.86 6.36
N PHE A 630 -16.28 -6.99 6.60
CA PHE A 630 -15.31 -7.26 5.54
C PHE A 630 -15.31 -8.74 5.13
N VAL A 631 -15.74 -9.04 3.91
CA VAL A 631 -16.05 -10.40 3.46
C VAL A 631 -14.85 -11.32 3.27
N ARG A 632 -13.60 -10.81 3.33
CA ARG A 632 -12.40 -11.63 3.04
C ARG A 632 -11.81 -12.35 4.25
N CYS A 633 -12.32 -12.08 5.45
CA CYS A 633 -11.84 -12.74 6.66
C CYS A 633 -12.87 -12.66 7.79
N THR A 634 -12.82 -13.62 8.71
CA THR A 634 -13.54 -13.59 9.98
C THR A 634 -12.77 -12.82 11.05
N LYS A 635 -12.38 -11.59 10.70
CA LYS A 635 -11.64 -10.68 11.57
C LYS A 635 -12.14 -9.25 11.36
N SER A 636 -12.17 -8.49 12.44
CA SER A 636 -12.33 -7.05 12.37
C SER A 636 -11.07 -6.43 11.77
N ILE A 637 -11.25 -5.59 10.76
CA ILE A 637 -10.16 -4.93 10.04
C ILE A 637 -9.90 -3.51 10.58
N SER A 638 -8.77 -2.92 10.21
CA SER A 638 -8.28 -1.64 10.76
C SER A 638 -9.02 -0.38 10.29
N CYS A 639 -10.04 -0.55 9.45
CA CYS A 639 -10.90 0.52 8.96
C CYS A 639 -12.23 -0.08 8.46
N PRO A 640 -13.31 0.71 8.31
CA PRO A 640 -14.57 0.25 7.76
C PRO A 640 -14.40 -0.51 6.43
N ALA A 641 -15.14 -1.61 6.27
CA ALA A 641 -15.21 -2.40 5.06
C ALA A 641 -15.38 -1.58 3.76
N PRO A 642 -16.30 -0.59 3.66
CA PRO A 642 -16.43 0.23 2.45
C PRO A 642 -15.10 0.89 2.04
N VAL A 643 -14.35 1.42 2.99
CA VAL A 643 -13.07 2.07 2.69
C VAL A 643 -12.04 1.05 2.23
N ARG A 644 -12.03 -0.14 2.84
CA ARG A 644 -11.12 -1.22 2.42
C ARG A 644 -11.45 -1.72 1.02
N TYR A 645 -12.73 -1.78 0.66
CA TYR A 645 -13.18 -2.14 -0.68
C TYR A 645 -12.81 -1.08 -1.72
N ALA A 646 -12.96 0.22 -1.41
CA ALA A 646 -12.49 1.29 -2.29
C ALA A 646 -10.99 1.16 -2.63
N HIS A 647 -10.15 0.89 -1.62
CA HIS A 647 -8.72 0.66 -1.84
C HIS A 647 -8.45 -0.60 -2.71
N LEU A 648 -9.19 -1.69 -2.51
CA LEU A 648 -9.08 -2.89 -3.36
C LEU A 648 -9.50 -2.62 -4.81
N ALA A 649 -10.55 -1.84 -5.00
CA ALA A 649 -11.05 -1.43 -6.32
C ALA A 649 -10.06 -0.51 -7.04
N ALA A 650 -9.51 0.50 -6.37
CA ALA A 650 -8.50 1.39 -6.94
C ALA A 650 -7.23 0.60 -7.33
N PHE A 651 -6.80 -0.34 -6.49
CA PHE A 651 -5.68 -1.21 -6.80
C PHE A 651 -5.95 -2.10 -8.03
N ARG A 652 -7.17 -2.67 -8.14
CA ARG A 652 -7.56 -3.48 -9.29
C ARG A 652 -7.58 -2.67 -10.58
N ALA A 653 -8.15 -1.47 -10.55
CA ALA A 653 -8.15 -0.56 -11.70
C ALA A 653 -6.73 -0.18 -12.14
N ARG A 654 -5.82 0.05 -11.19
CA ARG A 654 -4.40 0.30 -11.49
C ARG A 654 -3.76 -0.89 -12.18
N GLN A 655 -4.10 -2.11 -11.78
CA GLN A 655 -3.62 -3.33 -12.42
C GLN A 655 -4.13 -3.45 -13.86
N HIS A 656 -5.40 -3.16 -14.13
CA HIS A 656 -5.92 -3.15 -15.51
C HIS A 656 -5.17 -2.17 -16.40
N LEU A 657 -4.88 -0.98 -15.86
CA LEU A 657 -4.12 0.05 -16.56
C LEU A 657 -2.68 -0.40 -16.88
N LEU A 658 -2.00 -1.02 -15.92
CA LEU A 658 -0.64 -1.55 -16.11
C LEU A 658 -0.61 -2.61 -17.21
N THR A 659 -1.51 -3.58 -17.16
CA THR A 659 -1.53 -4.68 -18.15
C THR A 659 -1.87 -4.18 -19.55
N ALA A 660 -2.85 -3.27 -19.69
CA ALA A 660 -3.18 -2.68 -20.99
C ALA A 660 -2.01 -1.89 -21.61
N MET A 661 -1.17 -1.27 -20.77
CA MET A 661 0.00 -0.54 -21.23
C MET A 661 1.16 -1.47 -21.62
N ASP A 662 1.38 -2.56 -20.89
CA ASP A 662 2.38 -3.59 -21.22
C ASP A 662 2.06 -4.23 -22.60
N GLU A 663 0.78 -4.49 -22.90
CA GLU A 663 0.34 -4.94 -24.22
C GLU A 663 0.65 -3.91 -25.32
N SER A 664 0.44 -2.62 -25.05
CA SER A 664 0.69 -1.54 -26.04
C SER A 664 2.18 -1.26 -26.31
N SER A 665 3.02 -1.43 -25.29
CA SER A 665 4.47 -1.25 -25.38
C SER A 665 5.19 -2.46 -25.98
N ALA A 666 4.58 -3.65 -25.94
CA ALA A 666 5.02 -4.80 -26.74
C ALA A 666 4.76 -4.60 -28.26
N ALA A 667 3.91 -3.65 -28.65
CA ALA A 667 3.53 -3.37 -30.03
C ALA A 667 4.18 -2.10 -30.63
N SER A 668 5.04 -1.39 -29.89
CA SER A 668 5.65 -0.15 -30.40
C SER A 668 7.07 0.11 -29.86
N THR A 669 8.04 0.12 -30.78
CA THR A 669 9.37 0.74 -30.60
C THR A 669 9.40 2.09 -31.29
N SER A 670 9.23 3.17 -30.53
CA SER A 670 9.87 4.47 -30.79
C SER A 670 9.70 5.40 -29.60
N SER A 671 10.78 6.11 -29.30
CA SER A 671 10.95 7.10 -28.23
C SER A 671 10.41 8.47 -28.64
N ASP A 672 9.79 9.23 -27.72
CA ASP A 672 10.38 10.51 -27.28
C ASP A 672 9.69 11.12 -26.04
N SER A 673 10.37 12.13 -25.51
CA SER A 673 10.20 12.76 -24.21
C SER A 673 9.28 14.00 -24.17
N SER A 674 8.62 14.15 -23.02
CA SER A 674 8.11 15.40 -22.40
C SER A 674 6.77 16.01 -22.83
N SER A 675 6.12 16.60 -21.81
CA SER A 675 4.92 17.45 -21.78
C SER A 675 3.52 16.79 -21.79
N PHE A 676 2.56 17.56 -21.27
CA PHE A 676 1.27 17.15 -20.74
C PHE A 676 0.26 16.79 -21.83
N HIS A 677 -0.40 15.63 -21.70
CA HIS A 677 -1.55 15.26 -22.52
C HIS A 677 -2.81 15.10 -21.65
N PRO A 678 -4.01 15.45 -22.18
CA PRO A 678 -5.27 14.95 -21.63
C PRO A 678 -5.20 13.42 -21.53
N LEU A 679 -5.90 12.83 -20.55
CA LEU A 679 -5.92 11.38 -20.40
C LEU A 679 -6.27 10.73 -21.75
N PRO A 680 -5.38 9.89 -22.33
CA PRO A 680 -5.72 9.14 -23.52
C PRO A 680 -7.00 8.35 -23.25
N GLU A 681 -7.96 8.31 -24.19
CA GLU A 681 -9.18 7.50 -24.05
C GLU A 681 -8.88 6.04 -23.67
N ALA A 682 -7.71 5.54 -24.11
CA ALA A 682 -7.15 4.26 -23.71
C ALA A 682 -7.11 4.04 -22.19
N VAL A 683 -6.80 5.06 -21.38
CA VAL A 683 -6.76 4.96 -19.91
C VAL A 683 -8.16 4.77 -19.34
N LYS A 684 -9.13 5.55 -19.82
CA LYS A 684 -10.54 5.43 -19.39
C LYS A 684 -11.10 4.06 -19.78
N LYS A 685 -10.80 3.61 -21.00
CA LYS A 685 -11.19 2.28 -21.50
C LYS A 685 -10.55 1.15 -20.70
N ALA A 686 -9.28 1.28 -20.31
CA ALA A 686 -8.57 0.25 -19.56
C ALA A 686 -9.16 -0.01 -18.16
N ILE A 687 -9.70 1.02 -17.50
CA ILE A 687 -10.32 0.87 -16.18
C ILE A 687 -11.83 0.58 -16.25
N GLN A 688 -12.43 0.62 -17.45
CA GLN A 688 -13.86 0.42 -17.63
C GLN A 688 -14.22 -1.05 -17.45
N ILE A 689 -15.12 -1.30 -16.50
CA ILE A 689 -15.63 -2.63 -16.18
C ILE A 689 -16.90 -2.91 -16.99
N LEU A 690 -17.06 -4.16 -17.41
CA LEU A 690 -18.26 -4.58 -18.14
C LEU A 690 -19.54 -4.39 -17.31
N PRO A 691 -20.68 -4.02 -17.94
CA PRO A 691 -21.93 -3.77 -17.23
C PRO A 691 -22.36 -4.89 -16.26
N GLY A 692 -22.21 -6.15 -16.67
CA GLY A 692 -22.54 -7.33 -15.84
C GLY A 692 -21.71 -7.44 -14.55
N MET A 693 -20.51 -6.85 -14.53
CA MET A 693 -19.58 -6.89 -13.40
C MET A 693 -19.70 -5.67 -12.48
N LYS A 694 -20.37 -4.58 -12.90
CA LYS A 694 -20.49 -3.34 -12.10
C LYS A 694 -21.19 -3.53 -10.75
N HIS A 695 -22.05 -4.53 -10.64
CA HIS A 695 -22.82 -4.85 -9.42
C HIS A 695 -22.28 -6.08 -8.67
N THR A 696 -21.13 -6.61 -9.10
CA THR A 696 -20.44 -7.72 -8.42
C THR A 696 -19.26 -7.18 -7.61
N MET A 697 -18.86 -7.92 -6.58
CA MET A 697 -17.69 -7.59 -5.77
C MET A 697 -16.39 -8.16 -6.40
N TYR A 698 -16.20 -7.95 -7.71
CA TYR A 698 -15.08 -8.53 -8.48
C TYR A 698 -13.69 -8.19 -7.92
N PHE A 699 -13.57 -7.02 -7.28
CA PHE A 699 -12.35 -6.50 -6.67
C PHE A 699 -11.90 -7.24 -5.40
N VAL A 700 -12.73 -8.13 -4.85
CA VAL A 700 -12.48 -8.86 -3.58
C VAL A 700 -11.37 -9.91 -3.70
#